data_AF-A0A9Q8ZCZ3-F1
#
_entry.id   AF-A0A9Q8ZCZ3-F1
#
_cell.length_a   1.000
_cell.length_b   1.000
_cell.length_c   1.000
_cell.angle_alpha   90.00
_cell.angle_beta   90.00
_cell.angle_gamma   90.00
#
_symmetry.space_group_name_H-M   'P 1'
#
loop_
_entity.id
_entity.type
_entity.pdbx_description
1 polymer ?
#
loop_
_entity_poly.entity_id
_entity_poly.type
_entity_poly.pdbx_seq_one_letter_code
_entity_poly.pdbx_strand_id
1 'polypeptide(L)'
;MRLLKLALATQLAAASPLTHGASPESRSVESSYDGYQVYSITPSSAEEARSLSERFSKYHTHPIRNTLSVAIPPEEIDSFNALGLKARLLNPDLGEYIRSTDKEPVYKRDLHTAGQLPDLSWFDTYHAYADHLQYWDDLVAAFPVNSEKFSIGESYENRTIWAFHFFGDKKKLGEREEKPVVLWHATVHAREWISTMVIEYLAYQLIDGYQKGDANVTKFLDYYDFYLVPFHNPDGFSYTQTNDRLWRKNRQPRPELNTTCLGTDGNRNWKFEWDATPPDGGSTPDPCGQTYRGQAPGDTPENQAMDGLSAKLAKTGAGIRSFIDFHSYGQLILTPYGYSCDPLPETLPRMLEVAGGTAKAIFDANIRNSTYEFGPGCQILYFSTGNSRDHHYAVHGAEHSWTMELSPQDQSGGGHVEMLDNSVPPFMFDSTVPPAKRQEANRVERIIAGKFEIRICDSLENPYGQALVAGGPRREYGVTVGILVLITTDKPYSKEKTHINVVVIGHVDSGKSTTTGHLIYKCGGIDKRTIEKFEKEAAELGKGSFKYAWVLDKLKAERERGITIDIALWKFETPKYYVTVIDAPGHRDFIKNMITGTSQADCAILIIAAGTGEFEAGISKDGQTREHALLAYTLGVKQLIVAINKMDTTKWSEERYQEIIKETSNFIKKVGYNPKHVPFVPISGFNGDNMIEASTNCPWYKGWEKETKAKATGKTLLEAIDAIDAPVRPTDKPLRLPLQDVYKIGGIGTVPVGRVETGIIKPGMVVTFAPAGVTTEVKSVEMHHEQLTEGVPGDNVGFNVKNVSVKEIRRGNVAGDSKNDPPKGCESFNAQVIVLNHPGQVGAGYAPVLDCHTAHIACKFSELLEKIDRRTGKSVENSPKFIKSGDAAIVKMVPSKPMCVEAFTDYPPLGRFAVRDMRQTVAVGVIKSVEKVDKAGKVTKAAQKATKK
;
A
#
# COMPACT_ATOMS: atom_id res chain seq x y z
N MET A 1 1.10 -45.46 -49.22
CA MET A 1 0.99 -44.29 -48.32
C MET A 1 0.94 -44.81 -46.87
N ARG A 2 2.00 -45.08 -46.09
CA ARG A 2 3.42 -44.68 -46.04
C ARG A 2 3.67 -43.19 -46.23
N LEU A 3 4.29 -42.60 -45.20
CA LEU A 3 4.93 -41.27 -45.09
C LEU A 3 4.01 -40.10 -44.70
N LEU A 4 4.53 -39.29 -43.76
CA LEU A 4 4.01 -38.03 -43.19
C LEU A 4 3.01 -38.10 -42.01
N LYS A 5 3.40 -38.73 -40.89
CA LYS A 5 3.10 -38.23 -39.51
C LYS A 5 4.15 -38.68 -38.46
N LEU A 6 5.41 -38.85 -38.90
CA LEU A 6 6.53 -39.28 -38.04
C LEU A 6 7.74 -38.34 -38.18
N ALA A 7 7.50 -37.03 -38.10
CA ALA A 7 8.54 -36.01 -38.17
C ALA A 7 8.17 -34.82 -37.27
N LEU A 8 8.13 -35.07 -35.95
CA LEU A 8 8.34 -34.05 -34.91
C LEU A 8 8.55 -34.69 -33.52
N ALA A 9 9.23 -35.85 -33.46
CA ALA A 9 9.49 -36.60 -32.22
C ALA A 9 10.94 -37.10 -32.09
N THR A 10 11.88 -36.51 -32.83
CA THR A 10 13.30 -36.89 -32.80
C THR A 10 14.19 -35.67 -32.97
N GLN A 11 14.35 -34.90 -31.89
CA GLN A 11 15.55 -34.08 -31.64
C GLN A 11 15.78 -33.86 -30.13
N LEU A 12 15.38 -34.83 -29.32
CA LEU A 12 15.63 -34.91 -27.87
C LEU A 12 16.49 -36.16 -27.59
N ALA A 13 17.74 -36.15 -28.08
CA ALA A 13 18.82 -37.07 -27.71
C ALA A 13 20.03 -36.81 -28.62
N ALA A 14 20.85 -35.80 -28.31
CA ALA A 14 22.28 -35.70 -28.64
C ALA A 14 22.78 -34.28 -28.37
N ALA A 15 23.09 -33.98 -27.10
CA ALA A 15 24.08 -32.99 -26.71
C ALA A 15 24.68 -33.47 -25.37
N SER A 16 26.00 -33.49 -25.30
CA SER A 16 26.84 -34.31 -24.42
C SER A 16 26.40 -34.47 -22.96
N PRO A 17 26.60 -35.66 -22.34
CA PRO A 17 26.53 -35.79 -20.89
C PRO A 17 27.68 -34.99 -20.27
N LEU A 18 27.39 -34.16 -19.26
CA LEU A 18 28.38 -33.91 -18.21
C LEU A 18 28.76 -35.29 -17.67
N THR A 19 29.99 -35.71 -17.97
CA THR A 19 30.46 -37.09 -17.83
C THR A 19 30.23 -37.61 -16.41
N HIS A 20 29.53 -38.74 -16.31
CA HIS A 20 29.65 -39.64 -15.17
C HIS A 20 31.09 -40.18 -15.17
N GLY A 21 31.98 -39.60 -14.37
CA GLY A 21 33.37 -40.04 -14.33
C GLY A 21 34.28 -39.19 -13.45
N ALA A 22 34.12 -39.29 -12.13
CA ALA A 22 35.21 -39.35 -11.15
C ALA A 22 34.61 -39.69 -9.78
N SER A 23 35.21 -40.68 -9.10
CA SER A 23 35.01 -40.97 -7.68
C SER A 23 35.16 -39.69 -6.84
N PRO A 24 34.48 -39.55 -5.67
CA PRO A 24 34.67 -38.40 -4.80
C PRO A 24 36.08 -38.46 -4.22
N GLU A 25 37.05 -37.84 -4.88
CA GLU A 25 38.27 -37.44 -4.21
C GLU A 25 37.88 -36.38 -3.18
N SER A 26 38.29 -36.65 -1.94
CA SER A 26 38.13 -35.76 -0.80
C SER A 26 38.62 -34.36 -1.17
N ARG A 27 37.71 -33.37 -1.27
CA ARG A 27 38.09 -31.97 -1.40
C ARG A 27 38.70 -31.52 -0.06
N SER A 28 40.01 -31.72 0.07
CA SER A 28 40.85 -31.34 1.21
C SER A 28 41.84 -30.23 0.86
N VAL A 29 41.44 -29.30 0.00
CA VAL A 29 42.21 -28.10 -0.35
C VAL A 29 41.26 -26.93 -0.17
N GLU A 30 41.71 -25.84 0.48
CA GLU A 30 41.00 -24.56 0.55
C GLU A 30 40.30 -24.32 -0.79
N SER A 31 38.96 -24.36 -0.78
CA SER A 31 38.17 -24.40 -2.00
C SER A 31 38.17 -22.99 -2.57
N SER A 32 39.16 -22.68 -3.40
CA SER A 32 39.21 -21.41 -4.11
C SER A 32 38.02 -21.33 -5.07
N TYR A 33 37.23 -20.26 -4.92
CA TYR A 33 36.15 -19.91 -5.83
C TYR A 33 36.64 -19.08 -7.03
N ASP A 34 37.95 -19.04 -7.26
CA ASP A 34 38.56 -18.26 -8.34
C ASP A 34 38.09 -18.72 -9.70
N GLY A 35 37.63 -17.75 -10.49
CA GLY A 35 37.05 -18.01 -11.80
C GLY A 35 35.69 -18.69 -11.78
N TYR A 36 35.07 -18.91 -10.62
CA TYR A 36 33.67 -19.36 -10.57
C TYR A 36 32.76 -18.26 -11.08
N GLN A 37 31.86 -18.62 -12.00
CA GLN A 37 30.87 -17.71 -12.56
C GLN A 37 29.48 -17.97 -11.97
N VAL A 38 28.83 -16.93 -11.47
CA VAL A 38 27.47 -17.01 -10.93
C VAL A 38 26.49 -16.67 -12.05
N TYR A 39 25.58 -17.59 -12.37
CA TYR A 39 24.56 -17.42 -13.38
C TYR A 39 23.16 -17.42 -12.79
N SER A 40 22.27 -16.55 -13.28
CA SER A 40 20.83 -16.57 -13.03
C SER A 40 20.10 -17.22 -14.20
N ILE A 41 19.51 -18.40 -14.01
CA ILE A 41 18.77 -19.13 -15.03
C ILE A 41 17.29 -18.83 -14.89
N THR A 42 16.62 -18.34 -15.94
CA THR A 42 15.16 -18.16 -15.92
C THR A 42 14.46 -19.40 -16.50
N PRO A 43 13.73 -20.22 -15.70
CA PRO A 43 12.94 -21.32 -16.22
C PRO A 43 11.75 -20.78 -17.03
N SER A 44 11.37 -21.51 -18.07
CA SER A 44 10.18 -21.23 -18.89
C SER A 44 8.89 -21.84 -18.32
N SER A 45 9.00 -22.79 -17.38
CA SER A 45 7.86 -23.41 -16.69
C SER A 45 8.24 -23.89 -15.27
N ALA A 46 7.23 -24.16 -14.45
CA ALA A 46 7.43 -24.75 -13.12
C ALA A 46 8.05 -26.16 -13.19
N GLU A 47 7.78 -26.92 -14.26
CA GLU A 47 8.40 -28.24 -14.49
C GLU A 47 9.88 -28.11 -14.86
N GLU A 48 10.23 -27.13 -15.69
CA GLU A 48 11.63 -26.83 -15.99
C GLU A 48 12.37 -26.32 -14.74
N ALA A 49 11.72 -25.51 -13.90
CA ALA A 49 12.31 -25.06 -12.64
C ALA A 49 12.67 -26.25 -11.72
N ARG A 50 11.77 -27.24 -11.57
CA ARG A 50 12.06 -28.47 -10.81
C ARG A 50 13.21 -29.27 -11.44
N SER A 51 13.17 -29.47 -12.75
CA SER A 51 14.22 -30.21 -13.47
C SER A 51 15.59 -29.52 -13.37
N LEU A 52 15.64 -28.19 -13.47
CA LEU A 52 16.88 -27.42 -13.30
C LEU A 52 17.40 -27.50 -11.85
N SER A 53 16.52 -27.42 -10.86
CA SER A 53 16.90 -27.56 -9.45
C SER A 53 17.49 -28.94 -9.15
N GLU A 54 16.92 -30.02 -9.70
CA GLU A 54 17.49 -31.37 -9.56
C GLU A 54 18.81 -31.50 -10.32
N ARG A 55 18.86 -30.98 -11.56
CA ARG A 55 20.05 -31.04 -12.43
C ARG A 55 21.25 -30.31 -11.86
N PHE A 56 21.02 -29.18 -11.19
CA PHE A 56 22.07 -28.34 -10.59
C PHE A 56 22.21 -28.52 -9.08
N SER A 57 21.54 -29.52 -8.48
CA SER A 57 21.57 -29.82 -7.04
C SER A 57 22.97 -30.02 -6.46
N LYS A 58 23.92 -30.48 -7.30
CA LYS A 58 25.34 -30.67 -6.93
C LYS A 58 26.16 -29.38 -6.84
N TYR A 59 25.63 -28.24 -7.29
CA TYR A 59 26.29 -26.93 -7.21
C TYR A 59 25.64 -26.07 -6.11
N HIS A 60 26.33 -24.99 -5.71
CA HIS A 60 25.73 -23.99 -4.85
C HIS A 60 24.60 -23.28 -5.61
N THR A 61 23.37 -23.56 -5.20
CA THR A 61 22.15 -23.07 -5.83
C THR A 61 21.28 -22.28 -4.86
N HIS A 62 20.60 -21.27 -5.40
CA HIS A 62 19.56 -20.53 -4.68
C HIS A 62 18.37 -20.24 -5.60
N PRO A 63 17.18 -20.78 -5.30
CA PRO A 63 15.97 -20.43 -6.02
C PRO A 63 15.50 -19.02 -5.61
N ILE A 64 15.16 -18.18 -6.59
CA ILE A 64 14.61 -16.82 -6.39
C ILE A 64 13.44 -16.63 -7.36
N ARG A 65 12.19 -16.66 -6.88
CA ARG A 65 10.95 -16.47 -7.68
C ARG A 65 10.90 -17.31 -8.97
N ASN A 66 11.38 -16.74 -10.08
CA ASN A 66 11.37 -17.27 -11.44
C ASN A 66 12.79 -17.46 -11.97
N THR A 67 13.80 -17.53 -11.11
CA THR A 67 15.18 -17.78 -11.49
C THR A 67 15.89 -18.72 -10.53
N LEU A 68 16.84 -19.49 -11.05
CA LEU A 68 17.77 -20.33 -10.30
C LEU A 68 19.15 -19.71 -10.43
N SER A 69 19.71 -19.23 -9.32
CA SER A 69 21.11 -18.80 -9.29
C SER A 69 22.00 -20.01 -9.04
N VAL A 70 23.03 -20.19 -9.86
CA VAL A 70 24.00 -21.30 -9.75
C VAL A 70 25.43 -20.78 -9.90
N ALA A 71 26.31 -21.17 -8.98
CA ALA A 71 27.74 -20.92 -9.12
C ALA A 71 28.39 -22.08 -9.90
N ILE A 72 28.96 -21.77 -11.07
CA ILE A 72 29.56 -22.73 -11.99
C ILE A 72 31.09 -22.61 -11.91
N PRO A 73 31.82 -23.72 -11.70
CA PRO A 73 33.27 -23.69 -11.63
C PRO A 73 33.90 -23.43 -13.00
N PRO A 74 35.10 -22.83 -13.07
CA PRO A 74 35.71 -22.37 -14.32
C PRO A 74 35.85 -23.47 -15.38
N GLU A 75 36.14 -24.70 -14.96
CA GLU A 75 36.29 -25.87 -15.84
C GLU A 75 34.97 -26.37 -16.45
N GLU A 76 33.81 -25.97 -15.92
CA GLU A 76 32.50 -26.38 -16.41
C GLU A 76 31.71 -25.25 -17.11
N ILE A 77 32.26 -24.03 -17.22
CA ILE A 77 31.59 -22.87 -17.84
C ILE A 77 31.22 -23.13 -19.30
N ASP A 78 32.12 -23.68 -20.11
CA ASP A 78 31.86 -23.96 -21.52
C ASP A 78 30.76 -25.03 -21.69
N SER A 79 30.80 -26.05 -20.84
CA SER A 79 29.78 -27.11 -20.80
C SER A 79 28.42 -26.55 -20.37
N PHE A 80 28.40 -25.61 -19.43
CA PHE A 80 27.21 -24.90 -18.99
C PHE A 80 26.62 -24.01 -20.09
N ASN A 81 27.44 -23.20 -20.76
CA ASN A 81 27.01 -22.31 -21.85
C ASN A 81 26.47 -23.11 -23.05
N ALA A 82 27.03 -24.29 -23.32
CA ALA A 82 26.57 -25.20 -24.38
C ALA A 82 25.16 -25.77 -24.13
N LEU A 83 24.60 -25.64 -22.92
CA LEU A 83 23.24 -26.08 -22.60
C LEU A 83 22.15 -25.20 -23.24
N GLY A 84 22.50 -24.01 -23.73
CA GLY A 84 21.56 -23.10 -24.37
C GLY A 84 20.47 -22.57 -23.43
N LEU A 85 20.70 -22.61 -22.11
CA LEU A 85 19.78 -22.11 -21.11
C LEU A 85 19.68 -20.58 -21.19
N LYS A 86 18.51 -20.03 -20.86
CA LYS A 86 18.32 -18.59 -20.72
C LYS A 86 18.94 -18.11 -19.41
N ALA A 87 20.28 -18.04 -19.39
CA ALA A 87 21.09 -17.68 -18.23
C ALA A 87 21.69 -16.28 -18.37
N ARG A 88 21.65 -15.48 -17.29
CA ARG A 88 22.32 -14.18 -17.17
C ARG A 88 23.53 -14.33 -16.25
N LEU A 89 24.73 -13.97 -16.71
CA LEU A 89 25.90 -13.88 -15.86
C LEU A 89 25.72 -12.75 -14.83
N LEU A 90 25.85 -13.08 -13.55
CA LEU A 90 25.71 -12.18 -12.41
C LEU A 90 27.06 -11.73 -11.88
N ASN A 91 27.97 -12.69 -11.67
CA ASN A 91 29.31 -12.44 -11.19
C ASN A 91 30.32 -13.22 -12.06
N PRO A 92 31.28 -12.54 -12.71
CA PRO A 92 32.28 -13.18 -13.56
C PRO A 92 33.42 -13.88 -12.80
N ASP A 93 33.65 -13.55 -11.52
CA ASP A 93 34.63 -14.19 -10.64
C ASP A 93 34.21 -14.07 -9.18
N LEU A 94 33.58 -15.12 -8.67
CA LEU A 94 33.14 -15.19 -7.28
C LEU A 94 34.31 -15.15 -6.29
N GLY A 95 35.47 -15.73 -6.63
CA GLY A 95 36.64 -15.75 -5.77
C GLY A 95 37.31 -14.39 -5.63
N GLU A 96 37.40 -13.61 -6.72
CA GLU A 96 37.81 -12.19 -6.65
C GLU A 96 36.87 -11.39 -5.76
N TYR A 97 35.57 -11.59 -5.92
CA TYR A 97 34.57 -10.90 -5.10
C TYR A 97 34.69 -11.25 -3.61
N ILE A 98 34.85 -12.53 -3.26
CA ILE A 98 35.07 -12.96 -1.86
C ILE A 98 36.32 -12.29 -1.28
N ARG A 99 37.46 -12.31 -1.99
CA ARG A 99 38.68 -11.62 -1.53
C ARG A 99 38.51 -10.12 -1.38
N SER A 100 37.70 -9.48 -2.23
CA SER A 100 37.42 -8.05 -2.11
C SER A 100 36.64 -7.71 -0.83
N THR A 101 35.89 -8.67 -0.30
CA THR A 101 35.14 -8.55 0.96
C THR A 101 35.94 -8.92 2.21
N ASP A 102 37.02 -9.68 2.07
CA ASP A 102 37.92 -10.09 3.17
C ASP A 102 39.01 -9.02 3.46
N LYS A 103 38.58 -7.80 3.78
CA LYS A 103 39.50 -6.76 4.26
C LYS A 103 39.88 -7.00 5.73
N GLU A 104 41.11 -6.66 6.08
CA GLU A 104 41.58 -6.62 7.47
C GLU A 104 40.60 -5.81 8.34
N PRO A 105 40.17 -6.35 9.51
CA PRO A 105 39.24 -5.67 10.39
C PRO A 105 39.79 -4.30 10.80
N VAL A 106 39.00 -3.24 10.61
CA VAL A 106 39.38 -1.88 11.05
C VAL A 106 39.12 -1.69 12.56
N TYR A 107 38.28 -2.56 13.15
CA TYR A 107 37.90 -2.51 14.55
C TYR A 107 39.06 -2.88 15.49
N LYS A 108 39.51 -1.92 16.30
CA LYS A 108 40.61 -2.10 17.26
C LYS A 108 40.07 -2.42 18.64
N ARG A 109 39.94 -3.71 18.93
CA ARG A 109 39.46 -4.26 20.21
C ARG A 109 40.15 -3.65 21.44
N ASP A 110 41.46 -3.43 21.36
CA ASP A 110 42.27 -2.92 22.48
C ASP A 110 41.94 -1.49 22.91
N LEU A 111 41.14 -0.76 22.13
CA LEU A 111 40.69 0.60 22.44
C LEU A 111 39.32 0.64 23.13
N HIS A 112 38.63 -0.49 23.25
CA HIS A 112 37.33 -0.55 23.91
C HIS A 112 37.49 -0.50 25.44
N THR A 113 36.69 0.35 26.08
CA THR A 113 36.67 0.47 27.54
C THR A 113 35.51 -0.37 28.09
N ALA A 114 35.82 -1.33 28.95
CA ALA A 114 34.82 -2.18 29.59
C ALA A 114 33.70 -1.35 30.25
N GLY A 115 32.45 -1.72 29.98
CA GLY A 115 31.26 -1.00 30.45
C GLY A 115 30.78 0.14 29.53
N GLN A 116 31.48 0.41 28.43
CA GLN A 116 31.01 1.30 27.37
C GLN A 116 30.50 0.50 26.17
N LEU A 117 29.66 1.11 25.35
CA LEU A 117 29.24 0.51 24.09
C LEU A 117 30.42 0.38 23.12
N PRO A 118 30.51 -0.72 22.33
CA PRO A 118 31.50 -0.88 21.27
C PRO A 118 31.50 0.25 20.23
N ASP A 119 32.61 0.44 19.52
CA ASP A 119 32.66 1.44 18.46
C ASP A 119 31.85 1.01 17.22
N LEU A 120 31.22 1.98 16.54
CA LEU A 120 30.39 1.72 15.36
C LEU A 120 31.18 1.17 14.15
N SER A 121 32.51 1.32 14.13
CA SER A 121 33.37 0.67 13.11
C SER A 121 33.31 -0.86 13.14
N TRP A 122 32.73 -1.46 14.18
CA TRP A 122 32.37 -2.89 14.17
C TRP A 122 31.57 -3.26 12.92
N PHE A 123 30.69 -2.39 12.45
CA PHE A 123 29.80 -2.68 11.31
C PHE A 123 30.46 -2.45 9.95
N ASP A 124 31.76 -2.11 9.89
CA ASP A 124 32.49 -1.85 8.64
C ASP A 124 33.00 -3.12 7.97
N THR A 125 33.19 -4.20 8.73
CA THR A 125 33.77 -5.47 8.24
C THR A 125 33.07 -6.68 8.89
N TYR A 126 33.21 -7.86 8.28
CA TYR A 126 32.85 -9.11 8.94
C TYR A 126 33.96 -9.53 9.91
N HIS A 127 33.59 -10.23 10.98
CA HIS A 127 34.52 -10.59 12.06
C HIS A 127 34.54 -12.09 12.31
N ALA A 128 35.62 -12.59 12.89
CA ALA A 128 35.72 -13.98 13.28
C ALA A 128 34.69 -14.31 14.38
N TYR A 129 34.23 -15.56 14.44
CA TYR A 129 33.25 -16.00 15.44
C TYR A 129 33.63 -15.63 16.88
N ALA A 130 34.91 -15.74 17.24
CA ALA A 130 35.40 -15.38 18.57
C ALA A 130 35.23 -13.88 18.90
N ASP A 131 35.38 -13.01 17.90
CA ASP A 131 35.21 -11.57 18.08
C ASP A 131 33.73 -11.21 18.27
N HIS A 132 32.82 -11.90 17.58
CA HIS A 132 31.38 -11.75 17.82
C HIS A 132 30.99 -12.12 19.26
N LEU A 133 31.54 -13.21 19.80
CA LEU A 133 31.28 -13.58 21.20
C LEU A 133 31.76 -12.50 22.17
N GLN A 134 32.94 -11.91 21.91
CA GLN A 134 33.45 -10.79 22.70
C GLN A 134 32.59 -9.54 22.55
N TYR A 135 32.15 -9.22 21.32
CA TYR A 135 31.27 -8.07 21.06
C TYR A 135 29.96 -8.16 21.87
N TRP A 136 29.37 -9.35 21.94
CA TRP A 136 28.19 -9.59 22.76
C TRP A 136 28.47 -9.48 24.26
N ASP A 137 29.64 -9.94 24.72
CA ASP A 137 30.07 -9.73 26.10
C ASP A 137 30.25 -8.24 26.42
N ASP A 138 30.77 -7.47 25.47
CA ASP A 138 30.92 -6.02 25.60
C ASP A 138 29.56 -5.30 25.64
N LEU A 139 28.57 -5.72 24.84
CA LEU A 139 27.20 -5.20 24.89
C LEU A 139 26.52 -5.48 26.24
N VAL A 140 26.66 -6.71 26.76
CA VAL A 140 26.12 -7.09 28.08
C VAL A 140 26.83 -6.32 29.19
N ALA A 141 28.15 -6.16 29.11
CA ALA A 141 28.92 -5.37 30.05
C ALA A 141 28.55 -3.88 30.02
N ALA A 142 28.16 -3.34 28.86
CA ALA A 142 27.63 -1.99 28.73
C ALA A 142 26.24 -1.86 29.36
N PHE A 143 25.44 -2.93 29.44
CA PHE A 143 24.07 -2.90 29.96
C PHE A 143 23.82 -3.88 31.13
N PRO A 144 24.62 -3.83 32.21
CA PRO A 144 24.76 -4.94 33.15
C PRO A 144 23.55 -5.17 34.08
N VAL A 145 22.67 -4.18 34.23
CA VAL A 145 21.46 -4.28 35.08
C VAL A 145 20.27 -4.88 34.32
N ASN A 146 20.26 -4.66 33.00
CA ASN A 146 19.12 -4.81 32.13
C ASN A 146 19.39 -5.80 30.98
N SER A 147 20.41 -6.63 31.15
CA SER A 147 20.77 -7.70 30.22
C SER A 147 21.21 -8.99 30.92
N GLU A 148 20.98 -10.13 30.26
CA GLU A 148 21.44 -11.46 30.69
C GLU A 148 21.97 -12.26 29.49
N LYS A 149 23.14 -12.88 29.65
CA LYS A 149 23.69 -13.87 28.72
C LYS A 149 23.54 -15.25 29.32
N PHE A 150 22.97 -16.20 28.56
CA PHE A 150 22.80 -17.58 29.02
C PHE A 150 22.90 -18.58 27.87
N SER A 151 23.23 -19.83 28.21
CA SER A 151 23.28 -20.93 27.24
C SER A 151 21.89 -21.54 27.06
N ILE A 152 21.54 -21.86 25.81
CA ILE A 152 20.31 -22.61 25.48
C ILE A 152 20.59 -24.04 25.01
N GLY A 153 21.86 -24.43 24.93
CA GLY A 153 22.30 -25.74 24.47
C GLY A 153 23.68 -25.68 23.82
N GLU A 154 24.07 -26.79 23.21
CA GLU A 154 25.31 -26.92 22.46
C GLU A 154 24.98 -27.38 21.03
N SER A 155 25.77 -26.91 20.07
CA SER A 155 25.75 -27.39 18.69
C SER A 155 26.39 -28.78 18.58
N TYR A 156 26.37 -29.37 17.38
CA TYR A 156 26.97 -30.69 17.17
C TYR A 156 28.46 -30.77 17.51
N GLU A 157 29.25 -29.75 17.19
CA GLU A 157 30.69 -29.68 17.49
C GLU A 157 30.96 -29.08 18.89
N ASN A 158 29.98 -29.15 19.80
CA ASN A 158 30.04 -28.70 21.20
C ASN A 158 30.33 -27.20 21.36
N ARG A 159 29.88 -26.35 20.42
CA ARG A 159 29.89 -24.90 20.64
C ARG A 159 28.61 -24.50 21.36
N THR A 160 28.76 -23.74 22.44
CA THR A 160 27.61 -23.21 23.17
C THR A 160 26.77 -22.30 22.27
N ILE A 161 25.45 -22.52 22.26
CA ILE A 161 24.49 -21.64 21.61
C ILE A 161 24.06 -20.62 22.65
N TRP A 162 24.48 -19.37 22.45
CA TRP A 162 24.21 -18.27 23.37
C TRP A 162 22.90 -17.55 23.02
N ALA A 163 22.13 -17.25 24.05
CA ALA A 163 20.99 -16.35 24.01
C ALA A 163 21.23 -15.13 24.90
N PHE A 164 20.66 -14.00 24.50
CA PHE A 164 20.79 -12.72 25.19
C PHE A 164 19.40 -12.17 25.48
N HIS A 165 19.14 -11.82 26.73
CA HIS A 165 17.89 -11.21 27.18
C HIS A 165 18.14 -9.74 27.49
N PHE A 166 17.36 -8.81 26.90
CA PHE A 166 17.39 -7.38 27.21
C PHE A 166 16.01 -6.90 27.66
N PHE A 167 15.95 -6.08 28.72
CA PHE A 167 14.70 -5.66 29.35
C PHE A 167 14.82 -4.30 30.06
N GLY A 168 13.74 -3.51 30.12
CA GLY A 168 13.67 -2.23 30.86
C GLY A 168 13.01 -2.32 32.25
N ASP A 169 13.08 -1.25 33.04
CA ASP A 169 12.66 -1.19 34.44
C ASP A 169 11.35 -0.41 34.67
N LYS A 170 10.28 -1.11 35.06
CA LYS A 170 9.11 -0.48 35.75
C LYS A 170 9.07 -0.89 37.23
N LYS A 171 9.97 -0.29 38.02
CA LYS A 171 10.12 -0.41 39.49
C LYS A 171 10.66 -1.75 40.04
N LYS A 172 11.42 -1.59 41.15
CA LYS A 172 12.17 -2.52 42.01
C LYS A 172 11.90 -4.03 41.85
N LEU A 173 13.00 -4.80 41.81
CA LEU A 173 13.12 -6.22 42.18
C LEU A 173 12.05 -6.65 43.21
N GLY A 174 10.94 -7.22 42.75
CA GLY A 174 9.85 -7.66 43.64
C GLY A 174 8.46 -7.79 43.01
N GLU A 175 8.15 -7.05 41.93
CA GLU A 175 6.80 -7.03 41.31
C GLU A 175 6.89 -7.21 39.77
N ARG A 176 7.52 -8.30 39.30
CA ARG A 176 7.61 -8.59 37.86
C ARG A 176 6.28 -9.19 37.37
N GLU A 177 5.38 -8.38 36.82
CA GLU A 177 4.38 -8.87 35.87
C GLU A 177 5.12 -9.37 34.61
N GLU A 178 4.76 -10.55 34.10
CA GLU A 178 5.44 -11.19 32.96
C GLU A 178 5.19 -10.40 31.67
N LYS A 179 6.26 -9.94 30.99
CA LYS A 179 6.18 -9.12 29.76
C LYS A 179 6.04 -9.99 28.51
N PRO A 180 5.38 -9.51 27.44
CA PRO A 180 5.37 -10.20 26.16
C PRO A 180 6.79 -10.28 25.57
N VAL A 181 7.06 -11.36 24.84
CA VAL A 181 8.39 -11.67 24.32
C VAL A 181 8.56 -11.24 22.86
N VAL A 182 9.69 -10.61 22.55
CA VAL A 182 10.20 -10.42 21.19
C VAL A 182 11.43 -11.30 21.01
N LEU A 183 11.37 -12.26 20.09
CA LEU A 183 12.41 -13.26 19.85
C LEU A 183 13.04 -13.04 18.47
N TRP A 184 14.34 -12.74 18.45
CA TRP A 184 15.12 -12.58 17.22
C TRP A 184 16.12 -13.72 17.06
N HIS A 185 16.21 -14.21 15.83
CA HIS A 185 16.98 -15.38 15.47
C HIS A 185 17.70 -15.14 14.14
N ALA A 186 18.98 -15.51 14.08
CA ALA A 186 19.83 -15.36 12.91
C ALA A 186 20.76 -16.55 12.71
N THR A 187 21.47 -16.56 11.57
CA THR A 187 22.50 -17.56 11.24
C THR A 187 21.95 -18.99 11.28
N VAL A 188 20.68 -19.19 10.87
CA VAL A 188 20.14 -20.54 10.65
C VAL A 188 20.79 -21.19 9.42
N HIS A 189 21.05 -20.39 8.39
CA HIS A 189 21.97 -20.74 7.32
C HIS A 189 23.36 -20.17 7.65
N ALA A 190 24.37 -21.04 7.65
CA ALA A 190 25.73 -20.68 8.08
C ALA A 190 26.39 -19.56 7.28
N ARG A 191 26.17 -19.51 5.96
CA ARG A 191 26.78 -18.54 5.04
C ARG A 191 26.25 -17.11 5.16
N GLU A 192 25.19 -16.87 5.92
CA GLU A 192 24.45 -15.60 5.98
C GLU A 192 24.96 -14.66 7.07
N TRP A 193 26.25 -14.29 7.00
CA TRP A 193 26.94 -13.54 8.05
C TRP A 193 26.28 -12.19 8.40
N ILE A 194 25.64 -11.53 7.44
CA ILE A 194 24.95 -10.26 7.67
C ILE A 194 23.79 -10.39 8.68
N SER A 195 23.17 -11.58 8.78
CA SER A 195 22.03 -11.78 9.67
C SER A 195 22.39 -11.56 11.14
N THR A 196 23.57 -12.03 11.59
CA THR A 196 24.05 -11.78 12.95
C THR A 196 24.45 -10.32 13.17
N MET A 197 25.12 -9.70 12.19
CA MET A 197 25.52 -8.29 12.25
C MET A 197 24.31 -7.36 12.40
N VAL A 198 23.18 -7.68 11.78
CA VAL A 198 21.93 -6.92 11.93
C VAL A 198 21.38 -7.05 13.35
N ILE A 199 21.31 -8.26 13.91
CA ILE A 199 20.85 -8.45 15.29
C ILE A 199 21.76 -7.71 16.28
N GLU A 200 23.07 -7.75 16.07
CA GLU A 200 24.06 -7.00 16.86
C GLU A 200 23.84 -5.49 16.80
N TYR A 201 23.61 -4.95 15.59
CA TYR A 201 23.28 -3.53 15.42
C TYR A 201 21.99 -3.15 16.13
N LEU A 202 20.95 -3.97 16.03
CA LEU A 202 19.68 -3.69 16.70
C LEU A 202 19.84 -3.75 18.23
N ALA A 203 20.61 -4.69 18.77
CA ALA A 203 20.92 -4.76 20.19
C ALA A 203 21.71 -3.53 20.66
N TYR A 204 22.74 -3.12 19.92
CA TYR A 204 23.48 -1.89 20.16
C TYR A 204 22.54 -0.69 20.27
N GLN A 205 21.62 -0.55 19.31
CA GLN A 205 20.67 0.56 19.25
C GLN A 205 19.68 0.54 20.43
N LEU A 206 19.21 -0.64 20.84
CA LEU A 206 18.34 -0.79 22.02
C LEU A 206 19.05 -0.31 23.29
N ILE A 207 20.30 -0.73 23.50
CA ILE A 207 21.09 -0.36 24.68
C ILE A 207 21.39 1.14 24.67
N ASP A 208 21.92 1.66 23.56
CA ASP A 208 22.28 3.07 23.41
C ASP A 208 21.07 3.99 23.64
N GLY A 209 19.93 3.66 23.01
CA GLY A 209 18.69 4.43 23.15
C GLY A 209 18.16 4.41 24.59
N TYR A 210 18.22 3.28 25.27
CA TYR A 210 17.78 3.17 26.67
C TYR A 210 18.70 3.96 27.61
N GLN A 211 20.02 3.82 27.46
CA GLN A 211 21.01 4.56 28.27
C GLN A 211 20.90 6.08 28.10
N LYS A 212 20.53 6.54 26.90
CA LYS A 212 20.31 7.96 26.58
C LYS A 212 18.92 8.46 26.98
N GLY A 213 18.03 7.59 27.45
CA GLY A 213 16.66 7.94 27.83
C GLY A 213 15.76 8.27 26.65
N ASP A 214 15.99 7.68 25.47
CA ASP A 214 15.06 7.79 24.34
C ASP A 214 13.68 7.27 24.76
N ALA A 215 12.67 8.13 24.66
CA ALA A 215 11.34 7.83 25.17
C ALA A 215 10.66 6.63 24.48
N ASN A 216 10.96 6.40 23.19
CA ASN A 216 10.40 5.27 22.45
C ASN A 216 11.12 3.97 22.81
N VAL A 217 12.46 4.00 22.87
CA VAL A 217 13.28 2.84 23.22
C VAL A 217 13.01 2.40 24.66
N THR A 218 12.98 3.36 25.59
CA THR A 218 12.66 3.11 27.01
C THR A 218 11.27 2.49 27.15
N LYS A 219 10.25 3.10 26.52
CA LYS A 219 8.89 2.55 26.55
C LYS A 219 8.82 1.12 26.02
N PHE A 220 9.62 0.80 25.01
CA PHE A 220 9.59 -0.50 24.37
C PHE A 220 10.29 -1.58 25.21
N LEU A 221 11.48 -1.31 25.74
CA LEU A 221 12.16 -2.22 26.68
C LEU A 221 11.39 -2.37 28.01
N ASP A 222 10.67 -1.33 28.43
CA ASP A 222 9.79 -1.41 29.59
C ASP A 222 8.55 -2.29 29.33
N TYR A 223 8.14 -2.43 28.07
CA TYR A 223 6.94 -3.16 27.68
C TYR A 223 7.24 -4.60 27.24
N TYR A 224 8.36 -4.86 26.56
CA TYR A 224 8.74 -6.17 26.04
C TYR A 224 10.02 -6.70 26.66
N ASP A 225 10.11 -8.03 26.71
CA ASP A 225 11.36 -8.74 26.90
C ASP A 225 11.93 -9.17 25.55
N PHE A 226 13.16 -8.76 25.25
CA PHE A 226 13.84 -9.17 24.02
C PHE A 226 14.75 -10.34 24.27
N TYR A 227 14.57 -11.41 23.52
CA TYR A 227 15.46 -12.56 23.48
C TYR A 227 16.12 -12.65 22.11
N LEU A 228 17.45 -12.69 22.07
CA LEU A 228 18.24 -12.66 20.84
C LEU A 228 19.11 -13.92 20.78
N VAL A 229 19.06 -14.63 19.66
CA VAL A 229 19.90 -15.80 19.37
C VAL A 229 20.66 -15.53 18.06
N PRO A 230 21.84 -14.89 18.14
CA PRO A 230 22.59 -14.44 16.96
C PRO A 230 23.20 -15.60 16.15
N PHE A 231 23.57 -16.69 16.81
CA PHE A 231 24.21 -17.85 16.20
C PHE A 231 23.42 -19.12 16.46
N HIS A 232 22.42 -19.41 15.62
CA HIS A 232 21.74 -20.70 15.68
C HIS A 232 22.60 -21.86 15.19
N ASN A 233 23.41 -21.63 14.15
CA ASN A 233 24.34 -22.61 13.59
C ASN A 233 25.80 -22.14 13.73
N PRO A 234 26.36 -22.12 14.96
CA PRO A 234 27.71 -21.61 15.20
C PRO A 234 28.78 -22.47 14.54
N ASP A 235 28.56 -23.77 14.40
CA ASP A 235 29.51 -24.69 13.75
C ASP A 235 29.63 -24.41 12.27
N GLY A 236 28.49 -24.31 11.59
CA GLY A 236 28.46 -23.96 10.18
C GLY A 236 29.03 -22.56 9.95
N PHE A 237 28.69 -21.58 10.80
CA PHE A 237 29.26 -20.23 10.70
C PHE A 237 30.79 -20.26 10.80
N SER A 238 31.35 -20.90 11.83
CA SER A 238 32.80 -21.07 11.97
C SER A 238 33.42 -21.77 10.75
N TYR A 239 32.78 -22.82 10.24
CA TYR A 239 33.24 -23.55 9.07
C TYR A 239 33.26 -22.68 7.80
N THR A 240 32.30 -21.75 7.67
CA THR A 240 32.29 -20.81 6.53
C THR A 240 33.43 -19.81 6.56
N GLN A 241 34.00 -19.52 7.73
CA GLN A 241 35.10 -18.57 7.86
C GLN A 241 36.46 -19.20 7.56
N THR A 242 36.58 -20.53 7.68
CA THR A 242 37.87 -21.21 7.59
C THR A 242 37.97 -22.25 6.47
N ASN A 243 36.86 -22.77 5.96
CA ASN A 243 36.87 -23.92 5.05
C ASN A 243 36.01 -23.73 3.80
N ASP A 244 34.73 -23.41 3.95
CA ASP A 244 33.81 -23.25 2.81
C ASP A 244 32.84 -22.09 3.03
N ARG A 245 33.15 -20.94 2.42
CA ARG A 245 32.38 -19.70 2.50
C ARG A 245 30.89 -19.83 2.15
N LEU A 246 30.53 -20.79 1.29
CA LEU A 246 29.16 -20.97 0.81
C LEU A 246 28.40 -22.09 1.53
N TRP A 247 28.98 -22.67 2.58
CA TRP A 247 28.36 -23.72 3.37
C TRP A 247 27.06 -23.22 4.03
N ARG A 248 25.95 -23.97 3.81
CA ARG A 248 24.61 -23.58 4.28
C ARG A 248 24.19 -24.31 5.57
N LYS A 249 24.48 -25.61 5.65
CA LYS A 249 23.93 -26.55 6.63
C LYS A 249 24.65 -26.47 7.98
N ASN A 250 24.16 -27.18 9.00
CA ASN A 250 24.96 -27.47 10.20
C ASN A 250 26.12 -28.44 9.88
N ARG A 251 26.87 -28.87 10.89
CA ARG A 251 28.05 -29.75 10.73
C ARG A 251 27.82 -31.20 11.18
N GLN A 252 26.58 -31.56 11.54
CA GLN A 252 26.24 -32.89 12.02
C GLN A 252 26.41 -33.98 10.93
N PRO A 253 27.26 -35.01 11.14
CA PRO A 253 27.36 -36.16 10.26
C PRO A 253 26.14 -37.05 10.37
N ARG A 254 25.86 -37.80 9.30
CA ARG A 254 24.75 -38.76 9.22
C ARG A 254 25.29 -40.18 8.96
N PRO A 255 25.98 -40.81 9.92
CA PRO A 255 26.65 -42.09 9.71
C PRO A 255 25.67 -43.21 9.35
N GLU A 256 24.43 -43.14 9.84
CA GLU A 256 23.37 -44.11 9.54
C GLU A 256 22.93 -44.12 8.08
N LEU A 257 23.27 -43.09 7.29
CA LEU A 257 22.87 -42.96 5.88
C LEU A 257 23.97 -43.38 4.89
N ASN A 258 25.11 -43.89 5.38
CA ASN A 258 26.27 -44.28 4.55
C ASN A 258 26.64 -43.23 3.48
N THR A 259 26.70 -41.96 3.89
CA THR A 259 26.99 -40.82 3.01
C THR A 259 28.16 -40.00 3.56
N THR A 260 28.94 -39.41 2.66
CA THR A 260 30.00 -38.44 2.99
C THR A 260 29.46 -37.01 3.14
N CYS A 261 28.20 -36.77 2.77
CA CYS A 261 27.57 -35.47 2.85
C CYS A 261 27.21 -35.12 4.30
N LEU A 262 27.78 -34.04 4.80
CA LEU A 262 27.60 -33.57 6.17
C LEU A 262 26.46 -32.55 6.27
N GLY A 263 25.78 -32.53 7.40
CA GLY A 263 24.92 -31.45 7.82
C GLY A 263 23.47 -31.54 7.35
N THR A 264 22.63 -30.76 8.03
CA THR A 264 21.19 -30.58 7.82
C THR A 264 20.88 -29.10 7.67
N ASP A 265 19.92 -28.75 6.82
CA ASP A 265 19.43 -27.38 6.73
C ASP A 265 18.51 -27.11 7.94
N GLY A 266 19.00 -26.32 8.91
CA GLY A 266 18.25 -26.00 10.11
C GLY A 266 16.94 -25.25 9.84
N ASN A 267 16.81 -24.58 8.69
CA ASN A 267 15.57 -23.92 8.28
C ASN A 267 14.62 -24.86 7.51
N ARG A 268 14.94 -26.16 7.44
CA ARG A 268 14.06 -27.24 6.94
C ARG A 268 13.83 -28.34 7.99
N ASN A 269 14.41 -28.20 9.17
CA ASN A 269 14.38 -29.21 10.24
C ASN A 269 13.36 -28.90 11.34
N TRP A 270 12.57 -27.83 11.24
CA TRP A 270 11.55 -27.52 12.23
C TRP A 270 10.38 -28.51 12.20
N LYS A 271 9.79 -28.80 13.36
CA LYS A 271 8.85 -29.92 13.53
C LYS A 271 7.51 -29.76 12.83
N PHE A 272 7.06 -28.52 12.65
CA PHE A 272 5.74 -28.26 12.07
C PHE A 272 5.79 -28.43 10.55
N GLU A 273 4.93 -29.29 10.01
CA GLU A 273 4.80 -29.56 8.57
C GLU A 273 6.16 -29.87 7.92
N TRP A 274 6.97 -30.67 8.62
CA TRP A 274 8.33 -31.03 8.24
C TRP A 274 8.41 -31.92 6.99
N ASP A 275 7.56 -32.95 6.95
CA ASP A 275 7.44 -33.91 5.84
C ASP A 275 6.28 -33.60 4.88
N ALA A 276 5.67 -32.42 5.02
CA ALA A 276 4.60 -31.98 4.12
C ALA A 276 5.06 -32.03 2.65
N THR A 277 4.12 -32.31 1.75
CA THR A 277 4.36 -32.44 0.31
C THR A 277 3.60 -31.37 -0.46
N PRO A 278 4.09 -30.11 -0.48
CA PRO A 278 3.42 -29.04 -1.23
C PRO A 278 3.46 -29.31 -2.75
N PRO A 279 2.60 -28.63 -3.53
CA PRO A 279 2.51 -28.84 -4.98
C PRO A 279 3.83 -28.58 -5.74
N ASP A 280 4.62 -27.60 -5.31
CA ASP A 280 5.96 -27.29 -5.78
C ASP A 280 6.82 -26.74 -4.64
N GLY A 281 8.15 -26.83 -4.72
CA GLY A 281 9.04 -26.44 -3.63
C GLY A 281 9.19 -27.49 -2.52
N GLY A 282 9.56 -27.06 -1.32
CA GLY A 282 9.80 -27.91 -0.14
C GLY A 282 11.27 -28.18 0.16
N SER A 283 11.49 -29.17 1.03
CA SER A 283 12.81 -29.63 1.47
C SER A 283 13.17 -30.99 0.84
N THR A 284 14.46 -31.27 0.62
CA THR A 284 14.88 -32.55 0.03
C THR A 284 15.18 -33.62 1.10
N PRO A 285 14.86 -34.90 0.83
CA PRO A 285 15.32 -36.03 1.65
C PRO A 285 16.75 -36.48 1.30
N ASP A 286 17.36 -35.94 0.23
CA ASP A 286 18.74 -36.26 -0.16
C ASP A 286 19.74 -35.59 0.81
N PRO A 287 20.57 -36.34 1.55
CA PRO A 287 21.57 -35.81 2.47
C PRO A 287 22.58 -34.85 1.83
N CYS A 288 22.83 -34.99 0.52
CA CYS A 288 23.76 -34.14 -0.22
C CYS A 288 23.14 -32.81 -0.67
N GLY A 289 21.81 -32.69 -0.64
CA GLY A 289 21.12 -31.48 -1.04
C GLY A 289 21.30 -30.33 -0.04
N GLN A 290 21.30 -29.10 -0.55
CA GLN A 290 21.42 -27.88 0.25
C GLN A 290 20.23 -27.65 1.19
N THR A 291 19.04 -28.14 0.81
CA THR A 291 17.80 -28.04 1.61
C THR A 291 17.46 -29.35 2.32
N TYR A 292 18.47 -30.17 2.64
CA TYR A 292 18.27 -31.46 3.30
C TYR A 292 17.56 -31.27 4.66
N ARG A 293 16.38 -31.87 4.81
CA ARG A 293 15.50 -31.67 5.97
C ARG A 293 15.90 -32.39 7.26
N GLY A 294 16.87 -33.28 7.20
CA GLY A 294 17.25 -34.16 8.31
C GLY A 294 16.59 -35.54 8.21
N GLN A 295 16.85 -36.39 9.20
CA GLN A 295 16.27 -37.74 9.26
C GLN A 295 14.91 -37.75 9.96
N ALA A 296 14.73 -36.84 10.92
CA ALA A 296 13.50 -36.67 11.67
C ALA A 296 13.25 -35.18 11.99
N PRO A 297 12.00 -34.78 12.26
CA PRO A 297 11.68 -33.39 12.62
C PRO A 297 12.38 -32.98 13.92
N GLY A 298 13.18 -31.91 13.85
CA GLY A 298 13.91 -31.36 15.00
C GLY A 298 15.00 -32.28 15.53
N ASP A 299 15.68 -33.01 14.65
CA ASP A 299 16.72 -33.98 15.01
C ASP A 299 18.14 -33.39 15.10
N THR A 300 18.30 -32.10 14.80
CA THR A 300 19.55 -31.38 14.98
C THR A 300 19.63 -30.77 16.39
N PRO A 301 20.81 -30.80 17.04
CA PRO A 301 20.97 -30.21 18.38
C PRO A 301 20.69 -28.69 18.37
N GLU A 302 20.99 -28.01 17.27
CA GLU A 302 20.72 -26.57 17.11
C GLU A 302 19.21 -26.26 17.16
N ASN A 303 18.40 -26.96 16.34
CA ASN A 303 16.95 -26.76 16.35
C ASN A 303 16.32 -27.20 17.69
N GLN A 304 16.86 -28.24 18.35
CA GLN A 304 16.38 -28.66 19.67
C GLN A 304 16.60 -27.60 20.74
N ALA A 305 17.78 -26.96 20.75
CA ALA A 305 18.10 -25.87 21.67
C ALA A 305 17.16 -24.68 21.47
N MET A 306 16.97 -24.25 20.22
CA MET A 306 16.11 -23.12 19.89
C MET A 306 14.63 -23.39 20.15
N ASP A 307 14.14 -24.59 19.79
CA ASP A 307 12.76 -25.03 20.10
C ASP A 307 12.51 -25.10 21.61
N GLY A 308 13.50 -25.55 22.38
CA GLY A 308 13.45 -25.57 23.84
C GLY A 308 13.32 -24.17 24.46
N LEU A 309 14.09 -23.20 23.95
CA LEU A 309 13.95 -21.79 24.34
C LEU A 309 12.56 -21.27 23.99
N SER A 310 12.12 -21.42 22.75
CA SER A 310 10.82 -20.93 22.29
C SER A 310 9.66 -21.55 23.06
N ALA A 311 9.71 -22.84 23.37
CA ALA A 311 8.71 -23.53 24.18
C ALA A 311 8.67 -23.01 25.64
N LYS A 312 9.81 -22.58 26.19
CA LYS A 312 9.88 -21.94 27.52
C LYS A 312 9.26 -20.54 27.47
N LEU A 313 9.61 -19.74 26.47
CA LEU A 313 9.12 -18.38 26.30
C LEU A 313 7.64 -18.32 25.94
N ALA A 314 7.13 -19.27 25.16
CA ALA A 314 5.70 -19.35 24.83
C ALA A 314 4.81 -19.63 26.06
N LYS A 315 5.38 -20.18 27.14
CA LYS A 315 4.66 -20.48 28.38
C LYS A 315 4.72 -19.36 29.42
N THR A 316 5.46 -18.28 29.15
CA THR A 316 5.39 -17.08 30.00
C THR A 316 4.05 -16.39 29.79
N GLY A 317 3.53 -15.70 30.80
CA GLY A 317 2.13 -15.27 30.88
C GLY A 317 1.64 -14.40 29.73
N ALA A 318 2.53 -13.66 29.06
CA ALA A 318 2.21 -12.85 27.89
C ALA A 318 2.66 -13.46 26.55
N GLY A 319 3.32 -14.63 26.57
CA GLY A 319 3.71 -15.40 25.39
C GLY A 319 4.68 -14.69 24.43
N ILE A 320 4.90 -15.31 23.27
CA ILE A 320 5.72 -14.73 22.19
C ILE A 320 4.87 -13.77 21.37
N ARG A 321 5.13 -12.47 21.51
CA ARG A 321 4.46 -11.42 20.73
C ARG A 321 4.98 -11.38 19.29
N SER A 322 6.29 -11.54 19.11
CA SER A 322 6.93 -11.46 17.80
C SER A 322 8.11 -12.42 17.71
N PHE A 323 8.15 -13.25 16.68
CA PHE A 323 9.31 -14.03 16.26
C PHE A 323 9.82 -13.52 14.90
N ILE A 324 11.11 -13.21 14.82
CA ILE A 324 11.76 -12.74 13.58
C ILE A 324 12.97 -13.59 13.28
N ASP A 325 12.95 -14.22 12.11
CA ASP A 325 14.06 -14.99 11.54
C ASP A 325 14.76 -14.17 10.44
N PHE A 326 16.03 -13.81 10.63
CA PHE A 326 16.79 -12.95 9.72
C PHE A 326 17.61 -13.77 8.72
N HIS A 327 17.39 -13.50 7.43
CA HIS A 327 18.07 -14.11 6.28
C HIS A 327 18.71 -13.03 5.41
N SER A 328 19.67 -13.41 4.58
CA SER A 328 20.57 -12.46 3.92
C SER A 328 20.04 -11.83 2.64
N TYR A 329 18.99 -12.37 2.00
CA TYR A 329 18.68 -11.94 0.63
C TYR A 329 17.23 -12.14 0.18
N GLY A 330 16.59 -11.03 -0.16
CA GLY A 330 15.34 -11.07 -0.95
C GLY A 330 14.55 -9.77 -0.93
N GLN A 331 14.84 -8.85 -0.02
CA GLN A 331 13.95 -7.71 0.28
C GLN A 331 12.52 -8.19 0.56
N LEU A 332 12.39 -9.28 1.32
CA LEU A 332 11.10 -9.92 1.60
C LEU A 332 10.79 -9.89 3.09
N ILE A 333 9.52 -9.77 3.43
CA ILE A 333 9.00 -10.03 4.77
C ILE A 333 7.96 -11.13 4.63
N LEU A 334 8.38 -12.37 4.88
CA LEU A 334 7.58 -13.55 4.63
C LEU A 334 6.79 -13.91 5.89
N THR A 335 5.47 -13.96 5.80
CA THR A 335 4.57 -14.40 6.88
C THR A 335 4.19 -15.88 6.69
N PRO A 336 3.67 -16.58 7.72
CA PRO A 336 3.11 -17.90 7.54
C PRO A 336 1.87 -17.86 6.63
N TYR A 337 1.48 -18.98 6.03
CA TYR A 337 2.23 -20.23 5.97
C TYR A 337 3.17 -20.24 4.75
N GLY A 338 4.32 -20.88 4.92
CA GLY A 338 5.23 -21.25 3.84
C GLY A 338 4.89 -22.61 3.24
N TYR A 339 4.46 -23.58 4.06
CA TYR A 339 4.18 -24.94 3.57
C TYR A 339 2.86 -25.06 2.79
N SER A 340 1.90 -24.15 2.99
CA SER A 340 0.61 -24.14 2.33
C SER A 340 0.11 -22.71 2.06
N CYS A 341 -0.67 -22.54 0.98
CA CYS A 341 -1.42 -21.32 0.68
C CYS A 341 -2.93 -21.44 0.98
N ASP A 342 -3.38 -22.61 1.43
CA ASP A 342 -4.76 -22.86 1.83
C ASP A 342 -4.80 -23.98 2.89
N PRO A 343 -5.23 -23.71 4.15
CA PRO A 343 -5.67 -22.41 4.66
C PRO A 343 -4.50 -21.46 4.94
N LEU A 344 -4.78 -20.16 4.91
CA LEU A 344 -3.87 -19.12 5.42
C LEU A 344 -4.09 -18.91 6.94
N PRO A 345 -3.09 -18.37 7.68
CA PRO A 345 -3.25 -18.05 9.10
C PRO A 345 -4.41 -17.08 9.37
N GLU A 346 -5.15 -17.29 10.45
CA GLU A 346 -6.22 -16.37 10.88
C GLU A 346 -5.68 -14.98 11.24
N THR A 347 -4.47 -14.90 11.81
CA THR A 347 -3.81 -13.63 12.17
C THR A 347 -3.10 -12.95 10.98
N LEU A 348 -3.19 -13.51 9.77
CA LEU A 348 -2.50 -12.99 8.58
C LEU A 348 -2.78 -11.51 8.31
N PRO A 349 -4.02 -10.97 8.39
CA PRO A 349 -4.25 -9.55 8.16
C PRO A 349 -3.41 -8.64 9.06
N ARG A 350 -3.27 -9.00 10.34
CA ARG A 350 -2.45 -8.25 11.29
C ARG A 350 -0.96 -8.40 10.98
N MET A 351 -0.50 -9.60 10.61
CA MET A 351 0.89 -9.81 10.19
C MET A 351 1.22 -9.02 8.91
N LEU A 352 0.29 -8.89 7.97
CA LEU A 352 0.44 -8.08 6.75
C LEU A 352 0.49 -6.59 7.05
N GLU A 353 -0.31 -6.09 7.99
CA GLU A 353 -0.26 -4.70 8.43
C GLU A 353 1.13 -4.36 8.98
N VAL A 354 1.63 -5.19 9.91
CA VAL A 354 2.93 -4.94 10.54
C VAL A 354 4.08 -5.12 9.56
N ALA A 355 4.02 -6.13 8.70
CA ALA A 355 5.02 -6.34 7.65
C ALA A 355 5.01 -5.19 6.64
N GLY A 356 3.85 -4.67 6.25
CA GLY A 356 3.70 -3.53 5.35
C GLY A 356 4.22 -2.24 5.96
N GLY A 357 3.93 -2.00 7.24
CA GLY A 357 4.53 -0.90 7.99
C GLY A 357 6.05 -1.02 8.06
N THR A 358 6.59 -2.24 8.25
CA THR A 358 8.04 -2.51 8.29
C THR A 358 8.70 -2.26 6.95
N ALA A 359 8.11 -2.75 5.86
CA ALA A 359 8.56 -2.47 4.51
C ALA A 359 8.55 -0.96 4.22
N LYS A 360 7.52 -0.24 4.68
CA LYS A 360 7.42 1.21 4.54
C LYS A 360 8.48 1.94 5.36
N ALA A 361 8.71 1.55 6.61
CA ALA A 361 9.73 2.17 7.45
C ALA A 361 11.13 1.96 6.88
N ILE A 362 11.42 0.76 6.36
CA ILE A 362 12.67 0.49 5.65
C ILE A 362 12.77 1.37 4.41
N PHE A 363 11.71 1.46 3.59
CA PHE A 363 11.71 2.30 2.39
C PHE A 363 11.94 3.78 2.71
N ASP A 364 11.23 4.31 3.70
CA ASP A 364 11.29 5.73 4.12
C ASP A 364 12.67 6.09 4.71
N ALA A 365 13.35 5.12 5.33
CA ALA A 365 14.65 5.33 5.98
C ALA A 365 15.86 5.08 5.06
N ASN A 366 15.65 4.47 3.90
CA ASN A 366 16.74 3.92 3.09
C ASN A 366 17.16 4.84 1.94
N ILE A 367 18.43 5.26 1.97
CA ILE A 367 19.09 6.06 0.93
C ILE A 367 19.14 5.34 -0.43
N ARG A 368 19.01 3.99 -0.45
CA ARG A 368 19.03 3.13 -1.64
C ARG A 368 17.66 2.89 -2.26
N ASN A 369 16.57 3.41 -1.68
CA ASN A 369 15.18 3.15 -2.10
C ASN A 369 14.83 1.64 -2.17
N SER A 370 15.38 0.80 -1.28
CA SER A 370 15.03 -0.64 -1.28
C SER A 370 13.58 -0.81 -0.88
N THR A 371 12.78 -1.37 -1.78
CA THR A 371 11.38 -1.76 -1.53
C THR A 371 11.33 -3.19 -1.02
N TYR A 372 10.66 -3.43 0.10
CA TYR A 372 10.42 -4.79 0.59
C TYR A 372 9.03 -5.27 0.16
N GLU A 373 8.95 -6.48 -0.35
CA GLU A 373 7.69 -7.18 -0.62
C GLU A 373 7.31 -8.04 0.59
N PHE A 374 6.04 -8.13 0.93
CA PHE A 374 5.62 -8.78 2.17
C PHE A 374 4.32 -9.56 2.05
N GLY A 375 4.22 -10.66 2.80
CA GLY A 375 3.06 -11.57 2.83
C GLY A 375 3.42 -13.05 2.87
N PRO A 376 2.45 -13.96 2.64
CA PRO A 376 2.63 -15.39 2.89
C PRO A 376 3.82 -15.96 2.10
N GLY A 377 4.70 -16.69 2.78
CA GLY A 377 5.89 -17.27 2.18
C GLY A 377 5.59 -18.11 0.94
N CYS A 378 4.49 -18.86 0.97
CA CYS A 378 4.04 -19.69 -0.15
C CYS A 378 3.61 -18.87 -1.39
N GLN A 379 3.17 -17.61 -1.22
CA GLN A 379 2.68 -16.75 -2.30
C GLN A 379 3.79 -15.90 -2.92
N ILE A 380 4.75 -15.46 -2.10
CA ILE A 380 5.73 -14.43 -2.50
C ILE A 380 7.06 -15.05 -2.91
N LEU A 381 7.46 -16.14 -2.28
CA LEU A 381 8.75 -16.78 -2.52
C LEU A 381 8.61 -18.15 -3.18
N TYR A 382 8.39 -19.21 -2.40
CA TYR A 382 8.10 -20.58 -2.83
C TYR A 382 7.62 -21.39 -1.61
N PHE A 383 7.00 -22.55 -1.81
CA PHE A 383 6.58 -23.36 -0.65
C PHE A 383 7.78 -23.92 0.11
N SER A 384 7.79 -23.75 1.42
CA SER A 384 8.86 -24.20 2.31
C SER A 384 8.29 -25.05 3.43
N THR A 385 8.85 -26.24 3.65
CA THR A 385 8.46 -27.17 4.72
C THR A 385 9.47 -27.14 5.86
N GLY A 386 9.03 -27.42 7.08
CA GLY A 386 9.90 -27.45 8.26
C GLY A 386 10.68 -26.15 8.50
N ASN A 387 10.05 -24.99 8.31
CA ASN A 387 10.67 -23.67 8.50
C ASN A 387 10.33 -23.05 9.88
N SER A 388 11.21 -22.16 10.34
CA SER A 388 11.15 -21.53 11.68
C SER A 388 9.86 -20.75 11.88
N ARG A 389 9.49 -19.94 10.90
CA ARG A 389 8.36 -19.02 10.95
C ARG A 389 7.04 -19.75 11.13
N ASP A 390 6.78 -20.76 10.30
CA ASP A 390 5.54 -21.54 10.38
C ASP A 390 5.46 -22.29 11.72
N HIS A 391 6.59 -22.81 12.19
CA HIS A 391 6.68 -23.51 13.45
C HIS A 391 6.40 -22.61 14.67
N HIS A 392 7.00 -21.42 14.74
CA HIS A 392 6.77 -20.51 15.86
C HIS A 392 5.34 -19.98 15.91
N TYR A 393 4.70 -19.79 14.75
CA TYR A 393 3.29 -19.44 14.68
C TYR A 393 2.40 -20.60 15.16
N ALA A 394 2.55 -21.79 14.57
CA ALA A 394 1.62 -22.89 14.78
C ALA A 394 1.84 -23.68 16.08
N VAL A 395 3.08 -23.79 16.55
CA VAL A 395 3.44 -24.61 17.73
C VAL A 395 3.63 -23.74 18.97
N HIS A 396 4.31 -22.61 18.85
CA HIS A 396 4.63 -21.73 19.98
C HIS A 396 3.64 -20.57 20.16
N GLY A 397 2.63 -20.47 19.29
CA GLY A 397 1.59 -19.45 19.39
C GLY A 397 2.09 -18.02 19.22
N ALA A 398 3.20 -17.81 18.51
CA ALA A 398 3.73 -16.48 18.26
C ALA A 398 2.70 -15.65 17.48
N GLU A 399 2.26 -14.51 18.04
CA GLU A 399 1.21 -13.69 17.42
C GLU A 399 1.63 -13.13 16.06
N HIS A 400 2.87 -12.66 15.99
CA HIS A 400 3.54 -12.31 14.75
C HIS A 400 4.75 -13.22 14.58
N SER A 401 4.84 -13.88 13.45
CA SER A 401 6.00 -14.68 13.08
C SER A 401 6.34 -14.34 11.64
N TRP A 402 7.56 -13.92 11.34
CA TRP A 402 7.99 -13.72 9.95
C TRP A 402 9.48 -13.94 9.75
N THR A 403 9.83 -14.16 8.48
CA THR A 403 11.20 -14.19 7.99
C THR A 403 11.51 -12.87 7.31
N MET A 404 12.62 -12.22 7.68
CA MET A 404 13.10 -11.00 7.04
C MET A 404 14.30 -11.33 6.14
N GLU A 405 14.10 -11.17 4.83
CA GLU A 405 15.12 -11.35 3.81
C GLU A 405 15.76 -10.00 3.48
N LEU A 406 17.04 -9.81 3.82
CA LEU A 406 17.72 -8.52 3.73
C LEU A 406 17.95 -8.04 2.27
N SER A 407 18.30 -6.76 2.11
CA SER A 407 18.48 -6.12 0.80
C SER A 407 19.86 -6.40 0.22
N PRO A 408 19.97 -6.70 -1.09
CA PRO A 408 21.23 -6.58 -1.79
C PRO A 408 21.60 -5.11 -2.09
N GLN A 409 22.85 -4.89 -2.46
CA GLN A 409 23.58 -3.66 -2.79
C GLN A 409 23.39 -3.35 -4.27
N ASP A 410 23.18 -4.36 -5.13
CA ASP A 410 22.68 -4.16 -6.49
C ASP A 410 21.76 -5.29 -7.04
N GLN A 411 21.10 -5.04 -8.18
CA GLN A 411 20.27 -6.03 -8.89
C GLN A 411 21.10 -7.07 -9.69
N SER A 412 22.44 -7.01 -9.59
CA SER A 412 23.41 -7.84 -10.30
C SER A 412 24.06 -8.91 -9.41
N GLY A 413 24.13 -8.71 -8.09
CA GLY A 413 25.01 -9.41 -7.14
C GLY A 413 24.56 -10.80 -6.72
N GLY A 414 23.46 -11.32 -7.26
CA GLY A 414 23.18 -12.75 -7.26
C GLY A 414 23.29 -13.48 -5.93
N GLY A 415 22.52 -13.10 -4.91
CA GLY A 415 22.11 -13.98 -3.79
C GLY A 415 23.21 -14.59 -2.91
N HIS A 416 24.49 -14.26 -3.09
CA HIS A 416 25.56 -14.80 -2.29
C HIS A 416 26.56 -13.70 -2.00
N VAL A 417 26.54 -13.26 -0.74
CA VAL A 417 27.53 -12.39 -0.11
C VAL A 417 27.38 -10.93 -0.49
N GLU A 418 27.12 -10.09 0.50
CA GLU A 418 27.49 -8.68 0.43
C GLU A 418 27.99 -8.21 1.79
N MET A 419 29.17 -7.59 1.79
CA MET A 419 29.43 -6.40 2.57
C MET A 419 29.84 -5.29 1.62
N LEU A 420 29.52 -4.09 2.10
CA LEU A 420 29.70 -2.77 1.52
C LEU A 420 31.13 -2.53 1.00
N ASP A 421 31.34 -2.26 -0.30
CA ASP A 421 32.29 -1.19 -0.66
C ASP A 421 32.20 -0.50 -2.04
N ASN A 422 32.55 0.79 -1.99
CA ASN A 422 33.15 1.74 -2.94
C ASN A 422 33.13 1.49 -4.45
N SER A 423 32.33 2.32 -5.14
CA SER A 423 32.65 2.80 -6.49
C SER A 423 32.46 4.33 -6.62
N VAL A 424 33.57 5.07 -6.50
CA VAL A 424 33.83 6.30 -7.28
C VAL A 424 35.34 6.40 -7.59
N PRO A 425 35.77 6.26 -8.86
CA PRO A 425 37.08 6.72 -9.34
C PRO A 425 37.02 8.12 -10.00
N PRO A 426 38.19 8.74 -10.25
CA PRO A 426 38.45 10.17 -9.99
C PRO A 426 38.48 11.06 -11.25
N PHE A 427 38.25 12.37 -11.07
CA PHE A 427 38.82 13.40 -11.93
C PHE A 427 39.61 14.43 -11.11
N MET A 428 40.91 14.51 -11.43
CA MET A 428 41.93 15.41 -10.91
C MET A 428 42.08 16.66 -11.82
N PHE A 429 42.29 17.80 -11.17
CA PHE A 429 43.04 19.02 -11.54
C PHE A 429 43.05 19.56 -12.99
N ASP A 430 42.64 20.82 -13.12
CA ASP A 430 43.30 21.81 -14.00
C ASP A 430 43.95 22.90 -13.14
N SER A 431 45.07 23.39 -13.63
CA SER A 431 46.20 24.00 -12.95
C SER A 431 46.21 25.52 -13.04
N THR A 432 46.83 26.16 -12.04
CA THR A 432 47.21 27.59 -11.93
C THR A 432 46.07 28.51 -11.42
N VAL A 433 46.07 29.17 -10.24
CA VAL A 433 47.06 29.62 -9.22
C VAL A 433 46.26 29.96 -7.90
N PRO A 434 46.88 30.39 -6.77
CA PRO A 434 47.52 29.67 -5.65
C PRO A 434 46.66 29.62 -4.34
N PRO A 435 46.83 28.58 -3.49
CA PRO A 435 45.91 28.26 -2.41
C PRO A 435 46.31 28.90 -1.07
N ALA A 436 46.15 30.21 -0.95
CA ALA A 436 46.00 30.87 0.35
C ALA A 436 44.50 31.11 0.61
N LYS A 437 44.03 30.78 1.82
CA LYS A 437 42.70 31.10 2.38
C LYS A 437 41.50 30.28 1.91
N ARG A 438 41.49 28.98 2.24
CA ARG A 438 40.28 28.29 2.74
C ARG A 438 40.66 27.34 3.87
N GLN A 439 41.20 27.92 4.95
CA GLN A 439 41.17 27.30 6.27
C GLN A 439 39.80 27.60 6.90
N GLU A 440 39.34 26.65 7.71
CA GLU A 440 38.05 26.55 8.42
C GLU A 440 36.88 25.94 7.64
N ALA A 441 36.63 24.67 7.99
CA ALA A 441 35.52 23.76 7.67
C ALA A 441 35.92 22.53 6.83
N ASN A 442 35.95 21.37 7.52
CA ASN A 442 35.93 19.96 7.05
C ASN A 442 37.22 19.13 7.22
N ARG A 443 37.16 18.16 8.17
CA ARG A 443 37.81 16.82 8.24
C ARG A 443 37.58 16.30 9.67
N VAL A 444 36.97 15.14 9.99
CA VAL A 444 36.86 13.82 9.36
C VAL A 444 35.58 13.14 9.87
N GLU A 445 34.58 12.91 9.02
CA GLU A 445 33.44 12.01 9.26
C GLU A 445 33.08 11.37 7.91
N ARG A 446 33.30 10.07 7.79
CA ARG A 446 32.95 9.14 6.68
C ARG A 446 33.73 7.85 6.98
N ILE A 447 33.09 6.72 7.28
CA ILE A 447 32.70 5.66 6.34
C ILE A 447 31.81 4.68 7.13
N ILE A 448 30.53 5.04 7.27
CA ILE A 448 29.21 4.38 7.49
C ILE A 448 28.36 5.58 7.92
N ALA A 449 28.31 6.56 7.01
CA ALA A 449 27.61 7.82 7.20
C ALA A 449 26.57 7.97 6.08
N GLY A 450 25.81 6.89 5.86
CA GLY A 450 24.46 6.99 5.36
C GLY A 450 23.55 7.18 6.55
N LYS A 451 23.43 8.43 7.03
CA LYS A 451 22.50 8.81 8.10
C LYS A 451 21.13 8.23 7.78
N PHE A 452 20.66 7.25 8.55
CA PHE A 452 19.25 7.24 8.89
C PHE A 452 18.98 8.64 9.47
N GLU A 453 18.10 9.41 8.84
CA GLU A 453 17.72 10.74 9.33
C GLU A 453 16.19 10.70 9.44
N ILE A 454 15.67 10.18 10.56
CA ILE A 454 14.25 10.32 10.91
C ILE A 454 14.08 11.76 11.41
N ARG A 455 13.49 12.63 10.60
CA ARG A 455 13.02 13.93 11.06
C ARG A 455 11.69 13.76 11.80
N ILE A 456 11.70 14.09 13.09
CA ILE A 456 10.50 14.59 13.78
C ILE A 456 10.27 16.02 13.26
N CYS A 457 9.09 16.27 12.70
CA CYS A 457 8.60 17.63 12.52
C CYS A 457 8.02 18.06 13.88
N ASP A 458 8.79 18.80 14.67
CA ASP A 458 8.28 19.49 15.85
C ASP A 458 7.30 20.58 15.39
N SER A 459 6.00 20.34 15.59
CA SER A 459 5.04 21.42 15.81
C SER A 459 3.85 20.96 16.67
N LEU A 460 4.13 20.84 17.98
CA LEU A 460 3.17 21.03 19.07
C LEU A 460 3.97 21.67 20.21
N GLU A 461 3.73 22.83 20.83
CA GLU A 461 2.78 23.95 20.76
C GLU A 461 3.40 25.07 21.65
N ASN A 462 3.18 26.36 21.36
CA ASN A 462 2.65 27.34 22.35
C ASN A 462 2.30 28.70 21.71
N PRO A 463 1.17 29.35 22.07
CA PRO A 463 0.83 30.73 21.74
C PRO A 463 1.50 31.71 22.73
N TYR A 464 1.50 33.00 22.37
CA TYR A 464 2.11 34.14 23.08
C TYR A 464 3.61 34.35 22.85
N GLY A 465 3.93 35.44 22.16
CA GLY A 465 5.29 35.79 21.79
C GLY A 465 6.13 36.40 22.91
N GLN A 466 7.45 36.27 22.77
CA GLN A 466 8.45 37.33 22.94
C GLN A 466 9.81 36.83 22.44
N ALA A 467 10.63 37.76 21.94
CA ALA A 467 11.94 37.53 21.35
C ALA A 467 13.04 37.29 22.41
N LEU A 468 14.10 36.54 22.06
CA LEU A 468 15.52 36.99 22.11
C LEU A 468 16.54 35.87 21.75
N VAL A 469 17.43 36.27 20.84
CA VAL A 469 18.77 35.85 20.38
C VAL A 469 19.68 35.02 21.33
N ALA A 470 20.36 33.98 20.81
CA ALA A 470 21.84 33.80 20.77
C ALA A 470 22.36 32.33 20.88
N GLY A 471 23.09 31.87 19.85
CA GLY A 471 24.33 31.04 19.94
C GLY A 471 24.30 29.58 20.43
N GLY A 472 24.63 28.62 19.54
CA GLY A 472 25.10 27.26 19.89
C GLY A 472 24.90 26.20 18.78
N PRO A 473 25.85 25.28 18.52
CA PRO A 473 25.81 24.38 17.36
C PRO A 473 24.79 23.25 17.56
N ARG A 474 23.97 23.00 16.52
CA ARG A 474 22.93 21.97 16.48
C ARG A 474 23.41 20.75 15.68
N ARG A 475 22.98 19.56 16.13
CA ARG A 475 22.48 18.37 15.40
C ARG A 475 23.30 17.08 15.56
N GLU A 476 22.65 16.09 16.18
CA GLU A 476 22.74 14.66 15.88
C GLU A 476 21.52 13.95 16.52
N TYR A 477 21.24 12.70 16.12
CA TYR A 477 20.25 11.75 16.68
C TYR A 477 18.80 11.77 16.13
N GLY A 478 18.44 10.68 15.46
CA GLY A 478 17.08 10.38 14.99
C GLY A 478 17.02 9.07 14.19
N VAL A 479 17.33 7.92 14.79
CA VAL A 479 17.51 6.66 14.02
C VAL A 479 16.89 5.40 14.65
N THR A 480 16.77 5.29 15.96
CA THR A 480 16.40 4.00 16.59
C THR A 480 14.90 3.65 16.53
N VAL A 481 14.09 4.52 15.93
CA VAL A 481 12.62 4.48 16.07
C VAL A 481 11.93 3.74 14.92
N GLY A 482 12.61 3.34 13.84
CA GLY A 482 11.98 2.72 12.66
C GLY A 482 11.58 1.25 12.82
N ILE A 483 12.44 0.42 13.43
CA ILE A 483 12.17 -1.02 13.64
C ILE A 483 11.37 -1.25 14.94
N LEU A 484 11.46 -0.32 15.88
CA LEU A 484 10.75 -0.37 17.16
C LEU A 484 9.28 0.07 17.09
N VAL A 485 8.91 0.91 16.11
CA VAL A 485 7.56 1.50 16.02
C VAL A 485 6.51 0.58 15.38
N LEU A 486 6.85 -0.64 15.00
CA LEU A 486 5.93 -1.51 14.26
C LEU A 486 5.49 -2.77 15.01
N ILE A 487 6.19 -3.16 16.06
CA ILE A 487 5.73 -4.24 16.95
C ILE A 487 4.66 -3.72 17.95
N THR A 488 4.46 -2.39 18.06
CA THR A 488 3.41 -1.76 18.88
C THR A 488 2.55 -0.76 18.13
N THR A 489 1.41 -1.21 17.63
CA THR A 489 0.22 -0.35 17.56
C THR A 489 -0.88 -0.87 18.47
N ASP A 490 -0.58 -0.96 19.77
CA ASP A 490 -1.54 -0.50 20.77
C ASP A 490 -1.26 0.99 21.02
N LYS A 491 -1.61 1.81 20.02
CA LYS A 491 -2.14 3.14 20.32
C LYS A 491 -3.65 2.99 20.19
N PRO A 492 -4.45 3.35 21.22
CA PRO A 492 -5.84 3.63 20.97
C PRO A 492 -5.88 4.70 19.87
N TYR A 493 -6.62 4.41 18.80
CA TYR A 493 -7.00 5.34 17.76
C TYR A 493 -6.98 6.78 18.28
N SER A 494 -6.00 7.59 17.87
CA SER A 494 -6.02 9.02 18.18
C SER A 494 -7.07 9.65 17.27
N LYS A 495 -8.34 9.52 17.68
CA LYS A 495 -9.57 9.97 17.00
C LYS A 495 -9.61 9.63 15.50
N GLU A 496 -10.35 8.58 15.13
CA GLU A 496 -10.76 8.28 13.75
C GLU A 496 -10.99 9.58 12.95
N LYS A 497 -10.06 9.92 12.03
CA LYS A 497 -10.26 11.02 11.10
C LYS A 497 -11.44 10.63 10.22
N THR A 498 -12.43 11.50 10.09
CA THR A 498 -13.63 11.18 9.31
C THR A 498 -13.30 11.13 7.82
N HIS A 499 -13.91 10.21 7.07
CA HIS A 499 -13.79 10.17 5.61
C HIS A 499 -14.77 11.15 4.94
N ILE A 500 -14.27 11.95 4.01
CA ILE A 500 -15.07 12.84 3.16
C ILE A 500 -14.73 12.65 1.68
N ASN A 501 -15.75 12.76 0.83
CA ASN A 501 -15.60 12.72 -0.62
C ASN A 501 -15.73 14.13 -1.19
N VAL A 502 -14.79 14.55 -2.03
CA VAL A 502 -14.76 15.88 -2.63
C VAL A 502 -14.68 15.75 -4.15
N VAL A 503 -15.61 16.40 -4.87
CA VAL A 503 -15.59 16.44 -6.33
C VAL A 503 -15.06 17.76 -6.84
N VAL A 504 -14.17 17.74 -7.84
CA VAL A 504 -13.62 18.94 -8.46
C VAL A 504 -14.33 19.21 -9.78
N ILE A 505 -14.96 20.39 -9.90
CA ILE A 505 -15.83 20.76 -11.00
C ILE A 505 -15.45 22.13 -11.59
N GLY A 506 -15.79 22.37 -12.85
CA GLY A 506 -15.45 23.63 -13.54
C GLY A 506 -15.32 23.48 -15.06
N HIS A 507 -15.18 24.60 -15.77
CA HIS A 507 -15.10 24.65 -17.24
C HIS A 507 -13.86 23.92 -17.81
N VAL A 508 -13.84 23.65 -19.12
CA VAL A 508 -12.60 23.25 -19.83
C VAL A 508 -11.56 24.34 -19.59
N ASP A 509 -10.30 23.95 -19.46
CA ASP A 509 -9.16 24.86 -19.25
C ASP A 509 -9.17 25.68 -17.95
N SER A 510 -10.13 25.49 -17.03
CA SER A 510 -10.08 26.15 -15.73
C SER A 510 -8.95 25.63 -14.82
N GLY A 511 -8.27 24.55 -15.22
CA GLY A 511 -7.14 23.96 -14.52
C GLY A 511 -7.53 23.01 -13.38
N LYS A 512 -8.67 22.32 -13.49
CA LYS A 512 -9.15 21.31 -12.52
C LYS A 512 -8.08 20.26 -12.21
N SER A 513 -7.70 19.46 -13.22
CA SER A 513 -6.76 18.36 -13.07
C SER A 513 -5.37 18.82 -12.63
N THR A 514 -4.93 20.00 -13.09
CA THR A 514 -3.68 20.61 -12.61
C THR A 514 -3.75 20.94 -11.12
N THR A 515 -4.84 21.56 -10.67
CA THR A 515 -5.05 21.95 -9.26
C THR A 515 -5.16 20.71 -8.37
N THR A 516 -5.93 19.71 -8.80
CA THR A 516 -6.10 18.43 -8.11
C THR A 516 -4.78 17.65 -8.04
N GLY A 517 -4.06 17.54 -9.16
CA GLY A 517 -2.76 16.87 -9.21
C GLY A 517 -1.70 17.55 -8.34
N HIS A 518 -1.73 18.89 -8.26
CA HIS A 518 -0.84 19.64 -7.36
C HIS A 518 -1.19 19.38 -5.89
N LEU A 519 -2.48 19.37 -5.51
CA LEU A 519 -2.90 19.02 -4.15
C LEU A 519 -2.41 17.63 -3.76
N ILE A 520 -2.64 16.64 -4.61
CA ILE A 520 -2.23 15.25 -4.36
C ILE A 520 -0.70 15.16 -4.24
N TYR A 521 0.03 15.84 -5.13
CA TYR A 521 1.49 15.88 -5.09
C TYR A 521 2.01 16.39 -3.75
N LYS A 522 1.51 17.56 -3.31
CA LYS A 522 2.03 18.21 -2.12
C LYS A 522 1.50 17.62 -0.82
N CYS A 523 0.31 17.03 -0.82
CA CYS A 523 -0.26 16.34 0.34
C CYS A 523 0.24 14.89 0.46
N GLY A 524 1.25 14.49 -0.33
CA GLY A 524 1.93 13.20 -0.20
C GLY A 524 1.14 12.00 -0.72
N GLY A 525 0.10 12.21 -1.53
CA GLY A 525 -0.72 11.12 -2.06
C GLY A 525 -0.05 10.30 -3.17
N ILE A 526 1.07 10.79 -3.73
CA ILE A 526 1.83 10.14 -4.81
C ILE A 526 3.32 10.30 -4.57
N ASP A 527 4.08 9.23 -4.80
CA ASP A 527 5.52 9.20 -4.63
C ASP A 527 6.23 10.11 -5.65
N LYS A 528 7.31 10.75 -5.20
CA LYS A 528 8.05 11.74 -5.99
C LYS A 528 8.66 11.16 -7.28
N ARG A 529 8.97 9.86 -7.31
CA ARG A 529 9.60 9.17 -8.45
C ARG A 529 8.62 8.87 -9.58
N THR A 530 7.39 8.48 -9.26
CA THR A 530 6.28 8.36 -10.23
C THR A 530 6.00 9.70 -10.89
N ILE A 531 6.12 10.79 -10.16
CA ILE A 531 5.93 12.15 -10.68
C ILE A 531 7.07 12.54 -11.62
N GLU A 532 8.33 12.29 -11.26
CA GLU A 532 9.48 12.54 -12.15
C GLU A 532 9.39 11.73 -13.45
N LYS A 533 8.89 10.48 -13.37
CA LYS A 533 8.59 9.66 -14.55
C LYS A 533 7.51 10.30 -15.42
N PHE A 534 6.40 10.74 -14.84
CA PHE A 534 5.31 11.38 -15.58
C PHE A 534 5.70 12.75 -16.15
N GLU A 535 6.54 13.50 -15.44
CA GLU A 535 7.13 14.75 -15.93
C GLU A 535 7.98 14.51 -17.18
N LYS A 536 8.82 13.46 -17.16
CA LYS A 536 9.66 13.07 -18.30
C LYS A 536 8.81 12.60 -19.49
N GLU A 537 7.83 11.72 -19.27
CA GLU A 537 6.92 11.25 -20.32
C GLU A 537 6.11 12.40 -20.95
N ALA A 538 5.60 13.32 -20.13
CA ALA A 538 4.86 14.49 -20.61
C ALA A 538 5.76 15.44 -21.43
N ALA A 539 7.02 15.61 -21.02
CA ALA A 539 8.00 16.42 -21.74
C ALA A 539 8.40 15.80 -23.09
N GLU A 540 8.63 14.49 -23.15
CA GLU A 540 8.96 13.75 -24.38
C GLU A 540 7.83 13.82 -25.43
N LEU A 541 6.57 13.91 -24.99
CA LEU A 541 5.40 14.08 -25.85
C LEU A 541 5.08 15.55 -26.19
N GLY A 542 5.97 16.50 -25.83
CA GLY A 542 5.80 17.93 -26.11
C GLY A 542 4.71 18.62 -25.28
N LYS A 543 4.23 17.98 -24.21
CA LYS A 543 3.14 18.46 -23.31
C LYS A 543 3.63 18.70 -21.88
N GLY A 544 4.87 19.17 -21.72
CA GLY A 544 5.50 19.37 -20.40
C GLY A 544 4.73 20.32 -19.45
N SER A 545 3.88 21.21 -19.98
CA SER A 545 3.00 22.07 -19.18
C SER A 545 1.88 21.33 -18.43
N PHE A 546 1.61 20.07 -18.76
CA PHE A 546 0.52 19.26 -18.19
C PHE A 546 0.98 18.26 -17.12
N LYS A 547 2.18 18.41 -16.56
CA LYS A 547 2.78 17.46 -15.61
C LYS A 547 1.85 17.02 -14.46
N TYR A 548 1.10 17.95 -13.86
CA TYR A 548 0.17 17.64 -12.77
C TYR A 548 -1.14 17.00 -13.25
N ALA A 549 -1.59 17.27 -14.47
CA ALA A 549 -2.77 16.61 -15.03
C ALA A 549 -2.47 15.16 -15.46
N TRP A 550 -1.24 14.89 -15.91
CA TRP A 550 -0.77 13.56 -16.31
C TRP A 550 -0.85 12.51 -15.20
N VAL A 551 -0.82 12.98 -13.95
CA VAL A 551 -1.01 12.19 -12.73
C VAL A 551 -2.40 11.57 -12.68
N LEU A 552 -3.43 12.29 -13.14
CA LEU A 552 -4.83 11.90 -13.06
C LEU A 552 -5.29 11.17 -14.33
N ASP A 553 -4.77 11.58 -15.49
CA ASP A 553 -5.14 11.02 -16.79
C ASP A 553 -4.46 9.66 -17.01
N LYS A 554 -5.24 8.57 -16.90
CA LYS A 554 -4.75 7.18 -17.06
C LYS A 554 -4.96 6.66 -18.48
N LEU A 555 -5.97 7.14 -19.21
CA LEU A 555 -6.28 6.63 -20.54
C LEU A 555 -5.37 7.27 -21.58
N LYS A 556 -4.91 6.47 -22.55
CA LYS A 556 -4.11 6.96 -23.68
C LYS A 556 -4.84 8.08 -24.45
N ALA A 557 -6.16 7.96 -24.62
CA ALA A 557 -6.98 8.97 -25.27
C ALA A 557 -7.08 10.29 -24.48
N GLU A 558 -7.04 10.25 -23.14
CA GLU A 558 -7.00 11.46 -22.29
C GLU A 558 -5.68 12.20 -22.48
N ARG A 559 -4.56 11.46 -22.41
CA ARG A 559 -3.20 11.99 -22.59
C ARG A 559 -2.97 12.59 -23.98
N GLU A 560 -3.45 11.92 -25.03
CA GLU A 560 -3.34 12.40 -26.42
C GLU A 560 -4.18 13.66 -26.67
N ARG A 561 -5.39 13.74 -26.12
CA ARG A 561 -6.29 14.88 -26.34
C ARG A 561 -6.14 16.01 -25.32
N GLY A 562 -5.48 15.76 -24.18
CA GLY A 562 -5.33 16.73 -23.09
C GLY A 562 -6.66 17.07 -22.39
N ILE A 563 -7.61 16.12 -22.38
CA ILE A 563 -8.91 16.28 -21.73
C ILE A 563 -9.19 15.07 -20.83
N THR A 564 -9.69 15.33 -19.63
CA THR A 564 -10.18 14.28 -18.72
C THR A 564 -11.47 13.68 -19.28
N ILE A 565 -11.53 12.34 -19.38
CA ILE A 565 -12.66 11.58 -19.95
C ILE A 565 -13.37 10.83 -18.84
N ASP A 566 -12.63 10.08 -18.02
CA ASP A 566 -13.18 9.27 -16.92
C ASP A 566 -12.85 9.87 -15.55
N ILE A 567 -13.57 9.43 -14.52
CA ILE A 567 -13.33 9.90 -13.15
C ILE A 567 -12.06 9.23 -12.58
N ALA A 568 -11.18 10.05 -12.01
CA ALA A 568 -10.03 9.56 -11.26
C ALA A 568 -10.31 9.72 -9.75
N LEU A 569 -10.13 8.64 -9.01
CA LEU A 569 -10.26 8.60 -7.54
C LEU A 569 -8.86 8.59 -6.93
N TRP A 570 -8.58 9.60 -6.12
CA TRP A 570 -7.32 9.71 -5.39
C TRP A 570 -7.57 10.10 -3.95
N LYS A 571 -6.59 9.83 -3.08
CA LYS A 571 -6.69 10.12 -1.66
C LYS A 571 -5.57 11.04 -1.23
N PHE A 572 -5.90 11.93 -0.31
CA PHE A 572 -4.92 12.68 0.45
C PHE A 572 -5.48 12.99 1.84
N GLU A 573 -4.60 13.39 2.75
CA GLU A 573 -4.95 13.69 4.13
C GLU A 573 -4.99 15.18 4.40
N THR A 574 -5.93 15.57 5.26
CA THR A 574 -5.95 16.86 5.95
C THR A 574 -5.75 16.62 7.45
N PRO A 575 -5.55 17.68 8.25
CA PRO A 575 -5.52 17.54 9.70
C PRO A 575 -6.75 16.80 10.28
N LYS A 576 -7.96 17.09 9.80
CA LYS A 576 -9.22 16.49 10.31
C LYS A 576 -9.77 15.31 9.52
N TYR A 577 -9.54 15.27 8.21
CA TYR A 577 -10.24 14.35 7.31
C TYR A 577 -9.32 13.50 6.44
N TYR A 578 -9.75 12.27 6.17
CA TYR A 578 -9.32 11.52 4.99
C TYR A 578 -10.15 11.96 3.79
N VAL A 579 -9.51 12.55 2.78
CA VAL A 579 -10.19 13.13 1.62
C VAL A 579 -10.02 12.24 0.41
N THR A 580 -11.13 11.71 -0.11
CA THR A 580 -11.16 11.11 -1.45
C THR A 580 -11.53 12.20 -2.45
N VAL A 581 -10.61 12.57 -3.33
CA VAL A 581 -10.85 13.53 -4.41
C VAL A 581 -11.26 12.83 -5.69
N ILE A 582 -12.33 13.35 -6.29
CA ILE A 582 -12.93 12.88 -7.53
C ILE A 582 -12.69 13.97 -8.58
N ASP A 583 -11.77 13.73 -9.51
CA ASP A 583 -11.57 14.65 -10.63
C ASP A 583 -12.67 14.42 -11.68
N ALA A 584 -13.52 15.42 -11.90
CA ALA A 584 -14.64 15.31 -12.83
C ALA A 584 -14.30 15.93 -14.19
N PRO A 585 -14.71 15.28 -15.29
CA PRO A 585 -14.39 15.77 -16.62
C PRO A 585 -15.09 17.10 -16.91
N GLY A 586 -14.37 17.99 -17.59
CA GLY A 586 -14.80 19.35 -17.88
C GLY A 586 -15.38 19.55 -19.28
N HIS A 587 -15.66 18.50 -20.04
CA HIS A 587 -16.14 18.58 -21.42
C HIS A 587 -17.60 18.10 -21.52
N ARG A 588 -18.41 18.74 -22.37
CA ARG A 588 -19.86 18.49 -22.49
C ARG A 588 -20.23 17.03 -22.80
N ASP A 589 -19.41 16.36 -23.61
CA ASP A 589 -19.65 14.96 -23.96
C ASP A 589 -19.54 14.01 -22.74
N PHE A 590 -18.82 14.40 -21.68
CA PHE A 590 -18.52 13.58 -20.51
C PHE A 590 -19.28 13.97 -19.23
N ILE A 591 -20.32 14.81 -19.34
CA ILE A 591 -21.19 15.21 -18.21
C ILE A 591 -21.79 13.99 -17.48
N LYS A 592 -21.98 12.86 -18.16
CA LYS A 592 -22.46 11.61 -17.55
C LYS A 592 -21.52 11.14 -16.43
N ASN A 593 -20.21 11.17 -16.70
CA ASN A 593 -19.19 10.73 -15.76
C ASN A 593 -19.06 11.73 -14.60
N MET A 594 -19.23 13.03 -14.88
CA MET A 594 -19.32 14.08 -13.86
C MET A 594 -20.52 13.88 -12.92
N ILE A 595 -21.70 13.51 -13.43
CA ILE A 595 -22.89 13.19 -12.61
C ILE A 595 -22.59 12.02 -11.67
N THR A 596 -21.97 10.95 -12.18
CA THR A 596 -21.67 9.75 -11.38
C THR A 596 -20.58 9.98 -10.33
N GLY A 597 -19.65 10.92 -10.56
CA GLY A 597 -18.67 11.33 -9.56
C GLY A 597 -19.27 12.27 -8.52
N THR A 598 -20.10 13.22 -8.95
CA THR A 598 -20.73 14.22 -8.09
C THR A 598 -21.77 13.62 -7.14
N SER A 599 -22.46 12.55 -7.55
CA SER A 599 -23.42 11.85 -6.68
C SER A 599 -22.79 11.23 -5.43
N GLN A 600 -21.47 11.00 -5.43
CA GLN A 600 -20.73 10.41 -4.32
C GLN A 600 -20.10 11.45 -3.38
N ALA A 601 -20.17 12.73 -3.75
CA ALA A 601 -19.43 13.79 -3.08
C ALA A 601 -20.20 14.42 -1.91
N ASP A 602 -19.48 14.74 -0.84
CA ASP A 602 -19.99 15.47 0.32
C ASP A 602 -19.80 16.99 0.15
N CYS A 603 -18.77 17.39 -0.60
CA CYS A 603 -18.45 18.78 -0.95
C CYS A 603 -17.99 18.87 -2.41
N ALA A 604 -18.24 20.01 -3.06
CA ALA A 604 -17.73 20.31 -4.40
C ALA A 604 -16.72 21.46 -4.35
N ILE A 605 -15.62 21.33 -5.09
CA ILE A 605 -14.67 22.41 -5.36
C ILE A 605 -14.94 22.92 -6.78
N LEU A 606 -15.41 24.15 -6.90
CA LEU A 606 -15.64 24.83 -8.17
C LEU A 606 -14.41 25.65 -8.58
N ILE A 607 -13.71 25.19 -9.60
CA ILE A 607 -12.53 25.86 -10.16
C ILE A 607 -12.96 26.83 -11.26
N ILE A 608 -12.66 28.12 -11.07
CA ILE A 608 -12.97 29.22 -11.99
C ILE A 608 -11.67 29.85 -12.46
N ALA A 609 -11.48 30.02 -13.77
CA ALA A 609 -10.32 30.73 -14.30
C ALA A 609 -10.47 32.25 -14.13
N ALA A 610 -9.40 32.93 -13.72
CA ALA A 610 -9.38 34.39 -13.55
C ALA A 610 -9.10 35.16 -14.84
N GLY A 611 -8.46 34.51 -15.83
CA GLY A 611 -8.05 35.12 -17.09
C GLY A 611 -9.21 35.80 -17.82
N THR A 612 -8.94 36.96 -18.42
CA THR A 612 -9.90 37.71 -19.23
C THR A 612 -10.29 36.90 -20.47
N GLY A 613 -11.60 36.72 -20.70
CA GLY A 613 -12.16 35.86 -21.75
C GLY A 613 -12.45 34.44 -21.26
N GLU A 614 -11.55 33.84 -20.46
CA GLU A 614 -11.75 32.50 -19.89
C GLU A 614 -12.85 32.47 -18.83
N PHE A 615 -12.87 33.49 -17.95
CA PHE A 615 -13.91 33.64 -16.94
C PHE A 615 -15.29 33.78 -17.60
N GLU A 616 -15.42 34.72 -18.54
CA GLU A 616 -16.66 35.07 -19.23
C GLU A 616 -17.19 33.88 -20.04
N ALA A 617 -16.31 33.09 -20.67
CA ALA A 617 -16.68 31.86 -21.35
C ALA A 617 -17.27 30.81 -20.38
N GLY A 618 -16.62 30.61 -19.22
CA GLY A 618 -17.06 29.66 -18.21
C GLY A 618 -18.39 30.01 -17.55
N ILE A 619 -18.64 31.30 -17.32
CA ILE A 619 -19.89 31.81 -16.71
C ILE A 619 -20.96 32.22 -17.73
N SER A 620 -20.72 32.03 -19.03
CA SER A 620 -21.73 32.30 -20.06
C SER A 620 -22.96 31.38 -19.90
N LYS A 621 -24.06 31.66 -20.64
CA LYS A 621 -25.27 30.82 -20.60
C LYS A 621 -25.00 29.38 -21.01
N ASP A 622 -24.05 29.20 -21.92
CA ASP A 622 -23.62 27.92 -22.46
C ASP A 622 -22.33 27.41 -21.75
N GLY A 623 -21.88 28.12 -20.72
CA GLY A 623 -20.69 27.82 -19.95
C GLY A 623 -20.90 26.67 -18.97
N GLN A 624 -19.91 25.78 -18.89
CA GLN A 624 -20.02 24.55 -18.08
C GLN A 624 -19.91 24.79 -16.58
N THR A 625 -19.28 25.89 -16.14
CA THR A 625 -19.21 26.25 -14.71
C THR A 625 -20.61 26.39 -14.12
N ARG A 626 -21.56 26.93 -14.91
CA ARG A 626 -22.94 27.08 -14.46
C ARG A 626 -23.70 25.76 -14.39
N GLU A 627 -23.56 24.95 -15.43
CA GLU A 627 -24.17 23.61 -15.50
C GLU A 627 -23.66 22.73 -14.36
N HIS A 628 -22.36 22.72 -14.11
CA HIS A 628 -21.75 21.90 -13.06
C HIS A 628 -22.19 22.28 -11.65
N ALA A 629 -22.20 23.57 -11.31
CA ALA A 629 -22.66 24.01 -9.99
C ALA A 629 -24.14 23.68 -9.75
N LEU A 630 -24.97 23.78 -10.80
CA LEU A 630 -26.38 23.42 -10.74
C LEU A 630 -26.58 21.90 -10.58
N LEU A 631 -25.81 21.10 -11.31
CA LEU A 631 -25.81 19.64 -11.17
C LEU A 631 -25.38 19.23 -9.75
N ALA A 632 -24.30 19.79 -9.22
CA ALA A 632 -23.83 19.51 -7.86
C ALA A 632 -24.89 19.80 -6.80
N TYR A 633 -25.55 20.96 -6.88
CA TYR A 633 -26.64 21.31 -5.95
C TYR A 633 -27.81 20.34 -6.06
N THR A 634 -28.18 19.99 -7.30
CA THR A 634 -29.30 19.08 -7.57
C THR A 634 -28.99 17.67 -7.12
N LEU A 635 -27.74 17.21 -7.22
CA LEU A 635 -27.28 15.89 -6.76
C LEU A 635 -27.10 15.82 -5.23
N GLY A 636 -27.17 16.96 -4.54
CA GLY A 636 -27.23 17.01 -3.07
C GLY A 636 -25.98 17.47 -2.38
N VAL A 637 -25.00 17.92 -3.15
CA VAL A 637 -23.78 18.52 -2.64
C VAL A 637 -24.10 19.93 -2.13
N LYS A 638 -24.38 20.04 -0.83
CA LYS A 638 -24.79 21.30 -0.17
C LYS A 638 -23.63 22.20 0.20
N GLN A 639 -22.41 21.66 0.24
CA GLN A 639 -21.19 22.41 0.55
C GLN A 639 -20.40 22.66 -0.72
N LEU A 640 -19.96 23.90 -0.91
CA LEU A 640 -19.25 24.36 -2.09
C LEU A 640 -18.05 25.19 -1.67
N ILE A 641 -16.90 24.97 -2.29
CA ILE A 641 -15.69 25.80 -2.20
C ILE A 641 -15.46 26.39 -3.59
N VAL A 642 -15.16 27.68 -3.70
CA VAL A 642 -14.82 28.31 -4.98
C VAL A 642 -13.34 28.64 -4.99
N ALA A 643 -12.59 28.04 -5.92
CA ALA A 643 -11.19 28.36 -6.13
C ALA A 643 -11.04 29.16 -7.43
N ILE A 644 -10.56 30.40 -7.32
CA ILE A 644 -10.32 31.31 -8.42
C ILE A 644 -8.88 31.07 -8.88
N ASN A 645 -8.73 30.27 -9.93
CA ASN A 645 -7.46 29.76 -10.44
C ASN A 645 -6.86 30.66 -11.53
N LYS A 646 -5.57 30.45 -11.83
CA LYS A 646 -4.77 31.23 -12.78
C LYS A 646 -4.63 32.71 -12.40
N MET A 647 -4.61 33.04 -11.10
CA MET A 647 -4.45 34.43 -10.63
C MET A 647 -3.12 35.06 -11.09
N ASP A 648 -2.10 34.23 -11.34
CA ASP A 648 -0.82 34.63 -11.93
C ASP A 648 -0.98 35.31 -13.31
N THR A 649 -1.93 34.86 -14.13
CA THR A 649 -2.20 35.45 -15.46
C THR A 649 -2.78 36.86 -15.38
N THR A 650 -3.41 37.20 -14.26
CA THR A 650 -3.99 38.53 -13.98
C THR A 650 -3.10 39.36 -13.06
N LYS A 651 -1.84 38.93 -12.86
CA LYS A 651 -0.86 39.57 -11.98
C LYS A 651 -1.39 39.79 -10.56
N TRP A 652 -2.23 38.86 -10.07
CA TRP A 652 -2.81 38.92 -8.74
C TRP A 652 -3.61 40.21 -8.43
N SER A 653 -4.33 40.76 -9.43
CA SER A 653 -5.20 41.95 -9.26
C SER A 653 -6.34 41.69 -8.27
N GLU A 654 -6.45 42.57 -7.26
CA GLU A 654 -7.54 42.57 -6.30
C GLU A 654 -8.87 42.95 -6.97
N GLU A 655 -8.87 43.92 -7.89
CA GLU A 655 -10.11 44.33 -8.57
C GLU A 655 -10.74 43.19 -9.36
N ARG A 656 -9.93 42.42 -10.10
CA ARG A 656 -10.39 41.26 -10.87
C ARG A 656 -10.92 40.15 -9.96
N TYR A 657 -10.25 39.89 -8.84
CA TYR A 657 -10.72 38.90 -7.85
C TYR A 657 -12.09 39.29 -7.27
N GLN A 658 -12.27 40.56 -6.88
CA GLN A 658 -13.54 41.06 -6.33
C GLN A 658 -14.68 41.05 -7.37
N GLU A 659 -14.37 41.36 -8.62
CA GLU A 659 -15.32 41.23 -9.75
C GLU A 659 -15.83 39.79 -9.88
N ILE A 660 -14.91 38.82 -9.93
CA ILE A 660 -15.22 37.39 -10.06
C ILE A 660 -16.06 36.91 -8.88
N ILE A 661 -15.73 37.31 -7.65
CA ILE A 661 -16.52 36.97 -6.46
C ILE A 661 -17.95 37.49 -6.59
N LYS A 662 -18.13 38.75 -6.98
CA LYS A 662 -19.45 39.38 -7.08
C LYS A 662 -20.33 38.64 -8.09
N GLU A 663 -19.80 38.33 -9.27
CA GLU A 663 -20.54 37.62 -10.31
C GLU A 663 -20.83 36.16 -9.92
N THR A 664 -19.83 35.46 -9.39
CA THR A 664 -19.97 34.06 -8.95
C THR A 664 -20.95 33.94 -7.80
N SER A 665 -20.91 34.85 -6.82
CA SER A 665 -21.85 34.92 -5.70
C SER A 665 -23.30 35.08 -6.16
N ASN A 666 -23.53 35.98 -7.13
CA ASN A 666 -24.85 36.17 -7.72
C ASN A 666 -25.34 34.93 -8.46
N PHE A 667 -24.42 34.22 -9.12
CA PHE A 667 -24.72 33.00 -9.84
C PHE A 667 -25.06 31.83 -8.88
N ILE A 668 -24.20 31.51 -7.91
CA ILE A 668 -24.43 30.38 -6.99
C ILE A 668 -25.67 30.62 -6.11
N LYS A 669 -26.00 31.88 -5.82
CA LYS A 669 -27.26 32.26 -5.15
C LYS A 669 -28.50 31.93 -5.98
N LYS A 670 -28.44 32.05 -7.31
CA LYS A 670 -29.52 31.63 -8.23
C LYS A 670 -29.63 30.12 -8.37
N VAL A 671 -28.52 29.40 -8.21
CA VAL A 671 -28.51 27.94 -8.15
C VAL A 671 -29.21 27.44 -6.89
N GLY A 672 -28.86 28.02 -5.74
CA GLY A 672 -29.45 27.69 -4.44
C GLY A 672 -28.46 27.66 -3.27
N TYR A 673 -27.16 27.91 -3.51
CA TYR A 673 -26.16 28.04 -2.46
C TYR A 673 -26.27 29.40 -1.77
N ASN A 674 -25.95 29.44 -0.47
CA ASN A 674 -25.76 30.71 0.23
C ASN A 674 -24.30 31.16 0.07
N PRO A 675 -24.00 32.28 -0.61
CA PRO A 675 -22.61 32.73 -0.80
C PRO A 675 -21.83 32.93 0.50
N LYS A 676 -22.51 33.23 1.62
CA LYS A 676 -21.88 33.36 2.94
C LYS A 676 -21.30 32.05 3.49
N HIS A 677 -21.81 30.91 3.01
CA HIS A 677 -21.35 29.58 3.44
C HIS A 677 -20.25 29.03 2.52
N VAL A 678 -19.77 29.83 1.55
CA VAL A 678 -18.87 29.38 0.48
C VAL A 678 -17.56 30.17 0.58
N PRO A 679 -16.44 29.50 0.88
CA PRO A 679 -15.14 30.16 0.84
C PRO A 679 -14.69 30.42 -0.61
N PHE A 680 -14.12 31.61 -0.84
CA PHE A 680 -13.56 32.03 -2.13
C PHE A 680 -12.04 32.15 -2.00
N VAL A 681 -11.29 31.26 -2.62
CA VAL A 681 -9.83 31.17 -2.49
C VAL A 681 -9.15 31.58 -3.80
N PRO A 682 -8.34 32.64 -3.85
CA PRO A 682 -7.51 32.96 -5.02
C PRO A 682 -6.30 32.03 -5.05
N ILE A 683 -6.14 31.23 -6.11
CA ILE A 683 -5.07 30.22 -6.22
C ILE A 683 -4.33 30.32 -7.56
N SER A 684 -3.15 29.71 -7.60
CA SER A 684 -2.52 29.27 -8.85
C SER A 684 -2.19 27.79 -8.75
N GLY A 685 -2.99 26.93 -9.39
CA GLY A 685 -2.77 25.49 -9.38
C GLY A 685 -1.47 25.06 -10.07
N PHE A 686 -0.91 25.89 -10.96
CA PHE A 686 0.37 25.61 -11.60
C PHE A 686 1.56 25.94 -10.69
N ASN A 687 1.55 27.12 -10.06
CA ASN A 687 2.65 27.59 -9.21
C ASN A 687 2.55 27.11 -7.75
N GLY A 688 1.35 26.71 -7.30
CA GLY A 688 1.10 26.25 -5.94
C GLY A 688 0.63 27.32 -4.95
N ASP A 689 0.45 28.57 -5.40
CA ASP A 689 0.02 29.68 -4.56
C ASP A 689 -1.35 29.45 -3.89
N ASN A 690 -1.44 29.69 -2.57
CA ASN A 690 -2.65 29.51 -1.73
C ASN A 690 -3.24 28.09 -1.79
N MET A 691 -2.48 27.09 -2.25
CA MET A 691 -2.93 25.70 -2.26
C MET A 691 -2.81 25.08 -0.87
N ILE A 692 -1.61 25.17 -0.28
CA ILE A 692 -1.28 24.63 1.05
C ILE A 692 -0.65 25.70 1.93
N GLU A 693 0.23 26.51 1.34
CA GLU A 693 0.85 27.66 1.98
C GLU A 693 0.25 28.96 1.43
N ALA A 694 0.21 30.00 2.27
CA ALA A 694 -0.27 31.31 1.86
C ALA A 694 0.71 31.97 0.87
N SER A 695 0.17 32.55 -0.20
CA SER A 695 0.96 33.22 -1.23
C SER A 695 1.48 34.57 -0.75
N THR A 696 2.74 34.87 -1.10
CA THR A 696 3.33 36.21 -0.96
C THR A 696 2.93 37.15 -2.09
N ASN A 697 2.36 36.65 -3.18
CA ASN A 697 2.00 37.42 -4.39
C ASN A 697 0.70 38.22 -4.23
N CYS A 698 -0.11 37.95 -3.20
CA CYS A 698 -1.35 38.68 -2.91
C CYS A 698 -1.40 39.22 -1.47
N PRO A 699 -0.61 40.27 -1.12
CA PRO A 699 -0.60 40.84 0.23
C PRO A 699 -1.96 41.41 0.68
N TRP A 700 -2.81 41.79 -0.28
CA TRP A 700 -4.16 42.31 -0.05
C TRP A 700 -5.13 41.23 0.45
N TYR A 701 -4.87 39.95 0.16
CA TYR A 701 -5.76 38.86 0.51
C TYR A 701 -5.57 38.45 1.97
N LYS A 702 -6.56 38.77 2.81
CA LYS A 702 -6.54 38.50 4.26
C LYS A 702 -6.98 37.08 4.62
N GLY A 703 -7.61 36.37 3.68
CA GLY A 703 -8.18 35.05 3.88
C GLY A 703 -9.64 34.97 3.40
N TRP A 704 -10.13 33.75 3.27
CA TRP A 704 -11.54 33.44 3.03
C TRP A 704 -12.27 33.35 4.37
N GLU A 705 -13.58 33.62 4.34
CA GLU A 705 -14.47 33.44 5.49
C GLU A 705 -15.67 32.58 5.09
N LYS A 706 -16.12 31.73 6.01
CA LYS A 706 -17.29 30.85 5.87
C LYS A 706 -18.16 31.00 7.11
N GLU A 707 -19.41 31.41 6.94
CA GLU A 707 -20.42 31.49 8.01
C GLU A 707 -21.34 30.27 7.91
N THR A 708 -21.19 29.27 8.78
CA THR A 708 -22.20 28.19 8.94
C THR A 708 -22.81 28.23 10.34
N LYS A 709 -22.68 27.16 11.13
CA LYS A 709 -23.02 27.20 12.57
C LYS A 709 -21.91 27.86 13.39
N ALA A 710 -20.67 27.78 12.89
CA ALA A 710 -19.50 28.48 13.42
C ALA A 710 -18.87 29.31 12.29
N LYS A 711 -18.27 30.46 12.63
CA LYS A 711 -17.48 31.25 11.68
C LYS A 711 -16.12 30.57 11.53
N ALA A 712 -15.77 30.15 10.32
CA ALA A 712 -14.46 29.61 9.98
C ALA A 712 -13.74 30.58 9.04
N THR A 713 -12.43 30.71 9.23
CA THR A 713 -11.57 31.56 8.40
C THR A 713 -10.29 30.81 8.09
N GLY A 714 -9.73 31.04 6.91
CA GLY A 714 -8.43 30.50 6.51
C GLY A 714 -7.88 31.26 5.32
N LYS A 715 -6.72 30.87 4.82
CA LYS A 715 -6.07 31.50 3.67
C LYS A 715 -5.98 30.53 2.49
N THR A 716 -5.78 29.25 2.75
CA THR A 716 -5.44 28.29 1.69
C THR A 716 -6.61 27.40 1.29
N LEU A 717 -6.47 26.72 0.15
CA LEU A 717 -7.44 25.75 -0.33
C LEU A 717 -7.50 24.52 0.57
N LEU A 718 -6.35 24.06 1.10
CA LEU A 718 -6.30 22.94 2.04
C LEU A 718 -7.07 23.25 3.33
N GLU A 719 -6.91 24.46 3.88
CA GLU A 719 -7.67 24.91 5.06
C GLU A 719 -9.18 25.00 4.75
N ALA A 720 -9.57 25.40 3.53
CA ALA A 720 -10.96 25.44 3.13
C ALA A 720 -11.58 24.02 3.06
N ILE A 721 -10.79 23.02 2.65
CA ILE A 721 -11.19 21.61 2.65
C ILE A 721 -11.27 21.07 4.08
N ASP A 722 -10.32 21.41 4.95
CA ASP A 722 -10.34 21.02 6.37
C ASP A 722 -11.49 21.69 7.16
N ALA A 723 -12.04 22.80 6.66
CA ALA A 723 -13.21 23.50 7.20
C ALA A 723 -14.55 23.04 6.59
N ILE A 724 -14.57 21.92 5.86
CA ILE A 724 -15.82 21.24 5.46
C ILE A 724 -16.54 20.76 6.72
N ASP A 725 -17.85 21.00 6.79
CA ASP A 725 -18.66 20.46 7.90
C ASP A 725 -18.87 18.96 7.65
N ALA A 726 -18.62 18.12 8.67
CA ALA A 726 -18.78 16.67 8.52
C ALA A 726 -20.22 16.32 8.09
N PRO A 727 -20.42 15.48 7.06
CA PRO A 727 -21.74 15.07 6.61
C PRO A 727 -22.41 14.18 7.67
N VAL A 728 -23.71 14.40 7.93
CA VAL A 728 -24.50 13.49 8.78
C VAL A 728 -24.77 12.22 7.98
N ARG A 729 -24.11 11.12 8.35
CA ARG A 729 -24.26 9.81 7.69
C ARG A 729 -25.58 9.14 8.11
N PRO A 730 -26.48 8.76 7.19
CA PRO A 730 -27.79 8.18 7.52
C PRO A 730 -27.70 6.67 7.85
N THR A 731 -27.07 6.32 8.97
CA THR A 731 -26.89 4.93 9.45
C THR A 731 -28.20 4.27 9.86
N ASP A 732 -29.14 5.05 10.41
CA ASP A 732 -30.40 4.54 10.97
C ASP A 732 -31.46 4.24 9.89
N LYS A 733 -31.22 4.65 8.64
CA LYS A 733 -32.11 4.37 7.52
C LYS A 733 -31.87 2.96 6.97
N PRO A 734 -32.86 2.32 6.32
CA PRO A 734 -32.64 1.03 5.68
C PRO A 734 -31.54 1.06 4.60
N LEU A 735 -30.92 -0.09 4.36
CA LEU A 735 -29.79 -0.20 3.42
C LEU A 735 -30.20 0.17 1.99
N ARG A 736 -29.46 1.11 1.37
CA ARG A 736 -29.48 1.37 -0.07
C ARG A 736 -28.05 1.50 -0.58
N LEU A 737 -27.67 0.60 -1.48
CA LEU A 737 -26.34 0.55 -2.08
C LEU A 737 -26.51 0.40 -3.61
N PRO A 738 -26.52 1.52 -4.36
CA PRO A 738 -26.52 1.52 -5.82
C PRO A 738 -25.22 0.93 -6.38
N LEU A 739 -25.34 -0.05 -7.26
CA LEU A 739 -24.19 -0.74 -7.87
C LEU A 739 -23.54 0.15 -8.93
N GLN A 740 -22.24 0.37 -8.79
CA GLN A 740 -21.39 1.03 -9.76
C GLN A 740 -20.92 0.02 -10.81
N ASP A 741 -20.36 -1.11 -10.37
CA ASP A 741 -19.85 -2.17 -11.23
C ASP A 741 -20.05 -3.56 -10.62
N VAL A 742 -19.91 -4.60 -11.44
CA VAL A 742 -20.03 -6.00 -11.02
C VAL A 742 -18.94 -6.82 -11.67
N TYR A 743 -18.09 -7.44 -10.85
CA TYR A 743 -16.96 -8.25 -11.30
C TYR A 743 -17.19 -9.75 -11.07
N LYS A 744 -16.55 -10.56 -11.92
CA LYS A 744 -16.38 -11.99 -11.69
C LYS A 744 -14.92 -12.25 -11.34
N ILE A 745 -14.66 -12.66 -10.11
CA ILE A 745 -13.31 -12.95 -9.63
C ILE A 745 -13.15 -14.47 -9.51
N GLY A 746 -12.08 -15.02 -10.10
CA GLY A 746 -11.77 -16.45 -10.03
C GLY A 746 -11.58 -16.89 -8.57
N GLY A 747 -12.14 -18.03 -8.18
CA GLY A 747 -12.10 -18.53 -6.80
C GLY A 747 -13.09 -17.86 -5.82
N ILE A 748 -13.38 -16.56 -6.00
CA ILE A 748 -14.23 -15.77 -5.09
C ILE A 748 -15.70 -15.77 -5.54
N GLY A 749 -15.98 -15.59 -6.84
CA GLY A 749 -17.33 -15.53 -7.40
C GLY A 749 -17.73 -14.13 -7.89
N THR A 750 -18.99 -13.74 -7.65
CA THR A 750 -19.54 -12.45 -8.10
C THR A 750 -19.34 -11.39 -7.02
N VAL A 751 -18.73 -10.26 -7.38
CA VAL A 751 -18.43 -9.14 -6.48
C VAL A 751 -18.99 -7.85 -7.07
N PRO A 752 -20.15 -7.38 -6.59
CA PRO A 752 -20.66 -6.04 -6.87
C PRO A 752 -19.88 -4.99 -6.08
N VAL A 753 -19.71 -3.82 -6.68
CA VAL A 753 -19.05 -2.66 -6.08
C VAL A 753 -20.01 -1.48 -6.11
N GLY A 754 -20.08 -0.73 -5.01
CA GLY A 754 -20.86 0.50 -4.96
C GLY A 754 -20.71 1.23 -3.64
N ARG A 755 -21.32 2.42 -3.57
CA ARG A 755 -21.32 3.26 -2.37
C ARG A 755 -22.53 2.94 -1.50
N VAL A 756 -22.32 2.82 -0.20
CA VAL A 756 -23.42 2.75 0.77
C VAL A 756 -24.02 4.15 0.90
N GLU A 757 -25.26 4.33 0.46
CA GLU A 757 -25.94 5.65 0.51
C GLU A 757 -26.75 5.82 1.80
N THR A 758 -27.40 4.75 2.26
CA THR A 758 -28.11 4.70 3.54
C THR A 758 -27.96 3.32 4.17
N GLY A 759 -28.07 3.25 5.50
CA GLY A 759 -27.99 2.00 6.27
C GLY A 759 -26.59 1.39 6.33
N ILE A 760 -26.52 0.16 6.79
CA ILE A 760 -25.26 -0.56 7.03
C ILE A 760 -25.30 -1.89 6.27
N ILE A 761 -24.18 -2.28 5.66
CA ILE A 761 -24.00 -3.61 5.05
C ILE A 761 -23.00 -4.42 5.87
N LYS A 762 -23.32 -5.68 6.19
CA LYS A 762 -22.45 -6.57 6.97
C LYS A 762 -22.31 -7.94 6.29
N PRO A 763 -21.18 -8.63 6.47
CA PRO A 763 -21.10 -10.05 6.19
C PRO A 763 -22.25 -10.81 6.91
N GLY A 764 -22.87 -11.75 6.20
CA GLY A 764 -24.02 -12.54 6.68
C GLY A 764 -25.39 -11.89 6.46
N MET A 765 -25.47 -10.62 6.05
CA MET A 765 -26.76 -10.00 5.72
C MET A 765 -27.38 -10.64 4.48
N VAL A 766 -28.71 -10.75 4.48
CA VAL A 766 -29.48 -11.19 3.32
C VAL A 766 -29.96 -9.96 2.57
N VAL A 767 -29.43 -9.73 1.37
CA VAL A 767 -29.69 -8.55 0.55
C VAL A 767 -30.53 -8.88 -0.68
N THR A 768 -31.42 -7.96 -1.06
CA THR A 768 -32.22 -8.00 -2.28
C THR A 768 -31.70 -6.97 -3.28
N PHE A 769 -31.52 -7.39 -4.53
CA PHE A 769 -31.13 -6.53 -5.64
C PHE A 769 -32.35 -6.10 -6.47
N ALA A 770 -32.70 -4.83 -6.43
CA ALA A 770 -33.71 -4.23 -7.28
C ALA A 770 -33.10 -3.66 -8.57
N PRO A 771 -33.82 -3.67 -9.70
CA PRO A 771 -35.19 -4.15 -9.89
C PRO A 771 -35.27 -5.65 -10.22
N ALA A 772 -34.17 -6.40 -10.19
CA ALA A 772 -34.13 -7.81 -10.56
C ALA A 772 -34.88 -8.73 -9.57
N GLY A 773 -35.03 -8.31 -8.31
CA GLY A 773 -35.66 -9.07 -7.23
C GLY A 773 -34.82 -10.25 -6.72
N VAL A 774 -33.53 -10.32 -7.07
CA VAL A 774 -32.65 -11.43 -6.66
C VAL A 774 -32.26 -11.23 -5.20
N THR A 775 -32.49 -12.24 -4.36
CA THR A 775 -32.17 -12.17 -2.93
C THR A 775 -31.08 -13.18 -2.57
N THR A 776 -30.01 -12.72 -1.92
CA THR A 776 -28.84 -13.54 -1.59
C THR A 776 -28.15 -13.11 -0.29
N GLU A 777 -27.25 -13.94 0.20
CA GLU A 777 -26.45 -13.66 1.39
C GLU A 777 -25.10 -13.01 1.00
N VAL A 778 -24.73 -11.95 1.71
CA VAL A 778 -23.41 -11.31 1.63
C VAL A 778 -22.40 -12.16 2.40
N LYS A 779 -21.27 -12.53 1.78
CA LYS A 779 -20.23 -13.35 2.43
C LYS A 779 -19.11 -12.55 3.05
N SER A 780 -18.63 -11.55 2.34
CA SER A 780 -17.63 -10.61 2.81
C SER A 780 -17.97 -9.24 2.26
N VAL A 781 -17.55 -8.21 2.98
CA VAL A 781 -17.56 -6.82 2.53
C VAL A 781 -16.11 -6.36 2.60
N GLU A 782 -15.64 -5.68 1.57
CA GLU A 782 -14.25 -5.24 1.43
C GLU A 782 -14.22 -3.79 0.96
N MET A 783 -13.23 -3.04 1.42
CA MET A 783 -12.92 -1.70 0.95
C MET A 783 -11.40 -1.61 0.80
N HIS A 784 -10.92 -1.23 -0.39
CA HIS A 784 -9.48 -1.13 -0.69
C HIS A 784 -8.65 -2.39 -0.40
N HIS A 785 -9.21 -3.58 -0.64
CA HIS A 785 -8.58 -4.89 -0.39
C HIS A 785 -8.42 -5.27 1.09
N GLU A 786 -9.09 -4.54 1.98
CA GLU A 786 -9.25 -4.90 3.40
C GLU A 786 -10.69 -5.38 3.65
N GLN A 787 -10.86 -6.42 4.46
CA GLN A 787 -12.20 -6.85 4.86
C GLN A 787 -12.78 -5.95 5.94
N LEU A 788 -14.03 -5.55 5.74
CA LEU A 788 -14.81 -4.76 6.68
C LEU A 788 -15.77 -5.66 7.47
N THR A 789 -15.86 -5.41 8.78
CA THR A 789 -16.89 -5.99 9.65
C THR A 789 -18.27 -5.43 9.31
N GLU A 790 -18.32 -4.15 8.93
CA GLU A 790 -19.49 -3.47 8.41
C GLU A 790 -19.09 -2.34 7.46
N GLY A 791 -19.88 -2.09 6.42
CA GLY A 791 -19.79 -0.91 5.56
C GLY A 791 -20.88 0.09 5.95
N VAL A 792 -20.49 1.33 6.22
CA VAL A 792 -21.39 2.41 6.68
C VAL A 792 -21.65 3.42 5.56
N PRO A 793 -22.68 4.30 5.67
CA PRO A 793 -22.97 5.27 4.62
C PRO A 793 -21.78 6.17 4.33
N GLY A 794 -21.42 6.28 3.05
CA GLY A 794 -20.23 6.99 2.59
C GLY A 794 -19.16 6.07 2.01
N ASP A 795 -19.08 4.83 2.49
CA ASP A 795 -18.05 3.86 2.10
C ASP A 795 -18.29 3.33 0.68
N ASN A 796 -17.21 3.20 -0.08
CA ASN A 796 -17.20 2.53 -1.38
C ASN A 796 -16.72 1.09 -1.17
N VAL A 797 -17.66 0.14 -1.18
CA VAL A 797 -17.40 -1.24 -0.82
C VAL A 797 -17.59 -2.18 -2.01
N GLY A 798 -16.72 -3.19 -2.10
CA GLY A 798 -16.94 -4.41 -2.87
C GLY A 798 -17.42 -5.51 -1.95
N PHE A 799 -18.44 -6.28 -2.31
CA PHE A 799 -18.96 -7.32 -1.42
C PHE A 799 -19.21 -8.63 -2.15
N ASN A 800 -18.84 -9.75 -1.55
CA ASN A 800 -19.03 -11.06 -2.16
C ASN A 800 -20.48 -11.54 -1.99
N VAL A 801 -21.08 -12.01 -3.09
CA VAL A 801 -22.38 -12.69 -3.06
C VAL A 801 -22.33 -14.06 -3.72
N LYS A 802 -22.93 -15.06 -3.08
CA LYS A 802 -23.01 -16.43 -3.62
C LYS A 802 -24.26 -16.65 -4.46
N ASN A 803 -24.15 -17.57 -5.42
CA ASN A 803 -25.26 -18.07 -6.25
C ASN A 803 -26.02 -16.99 -7.06
N VAL A 804 -25.35 -15.87 -7.32
CA VAL A 804 -25.82 -14.82 -8.25
C VAL A 804 -24.79 -14.70 -9.36
N SER A 805 -25.24 -14.77 -10.61
CA SER A 805 -24.38 -14.57 -11.78
C SER A 805 -24.19 -13.08 -12.07
N VAL A 806 -23.02 -12.70 -12.60
CA VAL A 806 -22.76 -11.35 -13.13
C VAL A 806 -23.74 -10.91 -14.24
N LYS A 807 -24.52 -11.84 -14.81
CA LYS A 807 -25.57 -11.53 -15.80
C LYS A 807 -26.92 -11.16 -15.16
N GLU A 808 -27.14 -11.52 -13.89
CA GLU A 808 -28.41 -11.31 -13.18
C GLU A 808 -28.49 -9.92 -12.52
N ILE A 809 -27.33 -9.30 -12.24
CA ILE A 809 -27.20 -7.97 -11.65
C ILE A 809 -26.27 -7.11 -12.49
N ARG A 810 -26.48 -5.80 -12.51
CA ARG A 810 -25.69 -4.85 -13.31
C ARG A 810 -25.62 -3.48 -12.66
N ARG A 811 -24.75 -2.62 -13.19
CA ARG A 811 -24.72 -1.17 -12.89
C ARG A 811 -26.13 -0.55 -12.95
N GLY A 812 -26.45 0.27 -11.96
CA GLY A 812 -27.76 0.90 -11.81
C GLY A 812 -28.80 0.04 -11.06
N ASN A 813 -28.47 -1.18 -10.68
CA ASN A 813 -29.25 -1.93 -9.68
C ASN A 813 -28.96 -1.40 -8.28
N VAL A 814 -29.88 -1.61 -7.35
CA VAL A 814 -29.77 -1.16 -5.96
C VAL A 814 -29.86 -2.38 -5.05
N ALA A 815 -28.85 -2.60 -4.23
CA ALA A 815 -28.90 -3.58 -3.15
C ALA A 815 -29.48 -2.94 -1.88
N GLY A 816 -30.27 -3.71 -1.13
CA GLY A 816 -30.76 -3.32 0.18
C GLY A 816 -31.08 -4.54 1.04
N ASP A 817 -31.34 -4.32 2.32
CA ASP A 817 -31.64 -5.39 3.26
C ASP A 817 -33.01 -6.01 2.94
N SER A 818 -33.05 -7.33 2.81
CA SER A 818 -34.29 -8.06 2.53
C SER A 818 -35.30 -7.97 3.68
N LYS A 819 -34.82 -7.73 4.91
CA LYS A 819 -35.63 -7.72 6.14
C LYS A 819 -36.13 -6.33 6.52
N ASN A 820 -35.52 -5.27 6.00
CA ASN A 820 -35.81 -3.89 6.38
C ASN A 820 -35.99 -3.02 5.13
N ASP A 821 -37.25 -2.77 4.76
CA ASP A 821 -37.67 -2.03 3.55
C ASP A 821 -36.82 -2.35 2.31
N PRO A 822 -36.92 -3.56 1.72
CA PRO A 822 -36.12 -3.93 0.57
C PRO A 822 -36.42 -3.04 -0.64
N PRO A 823 -35.40 -2.65 -1.44
CA PRO A 823 -35.61 -1.85 -2.64
C PRO A 823 -36.46 -2.62 -3.65
N LYS A 824 -37.26 -1.89 -4.44
CA LYS A 824 -38.17 -2.46 -5.45
C LYS A 824 -38.03 -1.72 -6.77
N GLY A 825 -38.37 -2.40 -7.87
CA GLY A 825 -38.53 -1.71 -9.15
C GLY A 825 -39.71 -0.74 -9.12
N CYS A 826 -39.69 0.29 -9.95
CA CYS A 826 -40.82 1.20 -10.15
C CYS A 826 -41.52 0.95 -11.48
N GLU A 827 -42.85 1.08 -11.48
CA GLU A 827 -43.67 1.12 -12.70
C GLU A 827 -43.78 2.55 -13.22
N SER A 828 -44.05 3.48 -12.31
CA SER A 828 -44.06 4.90 -12.59
C SER A 828 -43.60 5.70 -11.37
N PHE A 829 -43.23 6.96 -11.57
CA PHE A 829 -42.94 7.88 -10.47
C PHE A 829 -43.31 9.31 -10.82
N ASN A 830 -43.74 10.07 -9.83
CA ASN A 830 -44.03 11.49 -9.99
C ASN A 830 -42.82 12.28 -9.49
N ALA A 831 -42.35 13.21 -10.31
CA ALA A 831 -41.19 14.01 -10.00
C ALA A 831 -41.43 15.49 -10.28
N GLN A 832 -40.87 16.33 -9.42
CA GLN A 832 -40.73 17.74 -9.67
C GLN A 832 -39.53 17.96 -10.59
N VAL A 833 -39.76 18.42 -11.81
CA VAL A 833 -38.75 18.65 -12.85
C VAL A 833 -38.61 20.14 -13.10
N ILE A 834 -37.37 20.64 -13.16
CA ILE A 834 -37.03 22.02 -13.52
C ILE A 834 -36.32 21.98 -14.87
N VAL A 835 -36.91 22.60 -15.88
CA VAL A 835 -36.33 22.67 -17.23
C VAL A 835 -35.25 23.75 -17.26
N LEU A 836 -34.09 23.38 -17.80
CA LEU A 836 -32.90 24.23 -17.84
C LEU A 836 -32.77 24.91 -19.20
N ASN A 837 -31.85 24.43 -20.04
CA ASN A 837 -31.61 24.94 -21.39
C ASN A 837 -32.08 23.89 -22.41
N HIS A 838 -33.37 23.86 -22.70
CA HIS A 838 -33.95 23.09 -23.80
C HIS A 838 -34.31 24.04 -24.96
N PRO A 839 -33.91 23.73 -26.22
CA PRO A 839 -34.10 24.64 -27.36
C PRO A 839 -35.56 24.73 -27.82
N GLY A 840 -36.37 23.71 -27.53
CA GLY A 840 -37.79 23.65 -27.88
C GLY A 840 -38.71 23.58 -26.65
N GLN A 841 -39.88 23.01 -26.84
CA GLN A 841 -40.87 22.75 -25.80
C GLN A 841 -40.88 21.26 -25.43
N VAL A 842 -41.12 20.96 -24.16
CA VAL A 842 -41.23 19.58 -23.65
C VAL A 842 -42.71 19.29 -23.41
N GLY A 843 -43.26 18.34 -24.17
CA GLY A 843 -44.66 17.90 -24.05
C GLY A 843 -44.78 16.47 -23.51
N ALA A 844 -46.02 16.04 -23.27
CA ALA A 844 -46.32 14.64 -22.97
C ALA A 844 -45.84 13.73 -24.10
N GLY A 845 -45.22 12.61 -23.74
CA GLY A 845 -44.61 11.66 -24.66
C GLY A 845 -43.11 11.85 -24.90
N TYR A 846 -42.52 12.96 -24.46
CA TYR A 846 -41.07 13.17 -24.53
C TYR A 846 -40.34 12.11 -23.70
N ALA A 847 -39.33 11.44 -24.28
CA ALA A 847 -38.66 10.28 -23.69
C ALA A 847 -37.12 10.45 -23.62
N PRO A 848 -36.63 11.40 -22.81
CA PRO A 848 -35.21 11.65 -22.62
C PRO A 848 -34.53 10.56 -21.78
N VAL A 849 -33.20 10.61 -21.72
CA VAL A 849 -32.42 9.75 -20.83
C VAL A 849 -32.33 10.36 -19.44
N LEU A 850 -32.60 9.56 -18.41
CA LEU A 850 -32.45 9.95 -17.01
C LEU A 850 -31.22 9.30 -16.40
N ASP A 851 -30.41 10.14 -15.78
CA ASP A 851 -29.31 9.77 -14.90
C ASP A 851 -29.80 9.92 -13.45
N CYS A 852 -29.98 8.80 -12.75
CA CYS A 852 -30.40 8.75 -11.35
C CYS A 852 -29.47 7.78 -10.62
N HIS A 853 -28.81 8.20 -9.54
CA HIS A 853 -27.75 7.45 -8.87
C HIS A 853 -26.70 6.89 -9.88
N THR A 854 -26.60 5.57 -10.03
CA THR A 854 -25.77 4.88 -11.03
C THR A 854 -26.57 4.37 -12.24
N ALA A 855 -27.89 4.52 -12.24
CA ALA A 855 -28.78 4.14 -13.34
C ALA A 855 -28.82 5.20 -14.45
N HIS A 856 -28.86 4.70 -15.69
CA HIS A 856 -28.91 5.49 -16.91
C HIS A 856 -29.99 4.90 -17.83
N ILE A 857 -31.23 5.41 -17.74
CA ILE A 857 -32.42 4.79 -18.35
C ILE A 857 -33.30 5.86 -19.00
N ALA A 858 -33.74 5.62 -20.24
CA ALA A 858 -34.72 6.48 -20.90
C ALA A 858 -36.08 6.38 -20.19
N CYS A 859 -36.67 7.53 -19.84
CA CYS A 859 -37.97 7.59 -19.18
C CYS A 859 -38.90 8.52 -19.94
N LYS A 860 -40.11 8.05 -20.21
CA LYS A 860 -41.15 8.83 -20.88
C LYS A 860 -41.83 9.75 -19.87
N PHE A 861 -41.89 11.04 -20.16
CA PHE A 861 -42.83 11.96 -19.52
C PHE A 861 -44.24 11.59 -19.99
N SER A 862 -44.92 10.73 -19.23
CA SER A 862 -46.24 10.22 -19.59
C SER A 862 -47.25 11.35 -19.54
N GLU A 863 -47.25 12.10 -18.44
CA GLU A 863 -48.21 13.16 -18.16
C GLU A 863 -47.51 14.34 -17.47
N LEU A 864 -47.75 15.55 -17.95
CA LEU A 864 -47.39 16.79 -17.25
C LEU A 864 -48.56 17.12 -16.31
N LEU A 865 -48.40 16.90 -15.01
CA LEU A 865 -49.50 17.01 -14.05
C LEU A 865 -49.79 18.46 -13.69
N GLU A 866 -48.75 19.21 -13.30
CA GLU A 866 -48.88 20.60 -12.86
C GLU A 866 -47.63 21.39 -13.23
N LYS A 867 -47.78 22.65 -13.61
CA LYS A 867 -46.70 23.64 -13.65
C LYS A 867 -46.68 24.36 -12.31
N ILE A 868 -45.50 24.48 -11.71
CA ILE A 868 -45.31 25.06 -10.38
C ILE A 868 -44.32 26.21 -10.41
N ASP A 869 -44.44 27.12 -9.46
CA ASP A 869 -43.43 28.14 -9.21
C ASP A 869 -42.20 27.50 -8.55
N ARG A 870 -41.01 27.72 -9.13
CA ARG A 870 -39.75 27.09 -8.68
C ARG A 870 -39.39 27.42 -7.22
N ARG A 871 -39.74 28.60 -6.72
CA ARG A 871 -39.32 29.07 -5.38
C ARG A 871 -40.31 28.70 -4.29
N THR A 872 -41.60 28.83 -4.61
CA THR A 872 -42.69 28.66 -3.64
C THR A 872 -43.33 27.28 -3.71
N GLY A 873 -43.13 26.55 -4.81
CA GLY A 873 -43.73 25.23 -5.04
C GLY A 873 -45.24 25.26 -5.27
N LYS A 874 -45.85 26.45 -5.38
CA LYS A 874 -47.29 26.59 -5.63
C LYS A 874 -47.63 26.27 -7.08
N SER A 875 -48.75 25.56 -7.30
CA SER A 875 -49.28 25.32 -8.64
C SER A 875 -49.67 26.63 -9.31
N VAL A 876 -49.24 26.79 -10.56
CA VAL A 876 -49.50 27.94 -11.42
C VAL A 876 -50.49 27.55 -12.53
N GLU A 877 -50.40 26.32 -13.03
CA GLU A 877 -51.25 25.80 -14.10
C GLU A 877 -51.37 24.28 -13.96
N ASN A 878 -52.59 23.74 -14.01
CA ASN A 878 -52.83 22.30 -13.98
C ASN A 878 -52.84 21.74 -15.41
N SER A 879 -52.22 20.58 -15.60
CA SER A 879 -52.11 19.85 -16.86
C SER A 879 -51.61 20.70 -18.06
N PRO A 880 -50.43 21.32 -17.95
CA PRO A 880 -49.90 22.16 -19.03
C PRO A 880 -49.63 21.33 -20.29
N LYS A 881 -49.93 21.89 -21.47
CA LYS A 881 -49.68 21.22 -22.76
C LYS A 881 -48.19 20.99 -23.03
N PHE A 882 -47.36 21.93 -22.60
CA PHE A 882 -45.90 21.87 -22.70
C PHE A 882 -45.23 22.73 -21.62
N ILE A 883 -43.99 22.38 -21.30
CA ILE A 883 -43.11 23.16 -20.41
C ILE A 883 -41.86 23.63 -21.18
N LYS A 884 -41.32 24.80 -20.84
CA LYS A 884 -40.16 25.40 -21.50
C LYS A 884 -39.03 25.70 -20.52
N SER A 885 -37.86 26.03 -21.05
CA SER A 885 -36.69 26.48 -20.29
C SER A 885 -37.04 27.50 -19.19
N GLY A 886 -36.70 27.18 -17.94
CA GLY A 886 -36.99 27.97 -16.74
C GLY A 886 -38.25 27.56 -15.99
N ASP A 887 -39.15 26.78 -16.59
CA ASP A 887 -40.35 26.28 -15.92
C ASP A 887 -40.02 25.13 -14.95
N ALA A 888 -40.81 25.03 -13.87
CA ALA A 888 -40.84 23.85 -13.01
C ALA A 888 -42.21 23.17 -13.14
N ALA A 889 -42.25 21.84 -13.11
CA ALA A 889 -43.48 21.08 -13.23
C ALA A 889 -43.43 19.76 -12.45
N ILE A 890 -44.58 19.26 -12.01
CA ILE A 890 -44.75 17.89 -11.54
C ILE A 890 -45.08 17.02 -12.75
N VAL A 891 -44.29 15.98 -12.98
CA VAL A 891 -44.37 15.12 -14.16
C VAL A 891 -44.44 13.66 -13.73
N LYS A 892 -45.40 12.91 -14.30
CA LYS A 892 -45.46 11.45 -14.17
C LYS A 892 -44.55 10.82 -15.20
N MET A 893 -43.60 10.02 -14.74
CA MET A 893 -42.55 9.41 -15.54
C MET A 893 -42.68 7.90 -15.55
N VAL A 894 -42.46 7.29 -16.71
CA VAL A 894 -42.47 5.83 -16.90
C VAL A 894 -41.13 5.40 -17.49
N PRO A 895 -40.33 4.58 -16.78
CA PRO A 895 -39.04 4.12 -17.28
C PRO A 895 -39.22 3.09 -18.41
N SER A 896 -38.41 3.19 -19.46
CA SER A 896 -38.44 2.25 -20.61
C SER A 896 -37.87 0.86 -20.29
N LYS A 897 -37.09 0.76 -19.21
CA LYS A 897 -36.49 -0.48 -18.70
C LYS A 897 -36.72 -0.53 -17.19
N PRO A 898 -36.76 -1.72 -16.56
CA PRO A 898 -36.86 -1.83 -15.11
C PRO A 898 -35.82 -0.96 -14.41
N MET A 899 -36.29 -0.12 -13.49
CA MET A 899 -35.51 0.88 -12.76
C MET A 899 -35.89 0.84 -11.28
N CYS A 900 -34.94 1.10 -10.39
CA CYS A 900 -35.17 1.28 -8.97
C CYS A 900 -34.90 2.75 -8.63
N VAL A 901 -35.90 3.44 -8.06
CA VAL A 901 -35.80 4.81 -7.57
C VAL A 901 -36.62 4.93 -6.30
N GLU A 902 -36.37 5.98 -5.53
CA GLU A 902 -37.05 6.22 -4.26
C GLU A 902 -37.55 7.66 -4.17
N ALA A 903 -38.53 7.92 -3.31
CA ALA A 903 -38.93 9.29 -3.00
C ALA A 903 -37.76 10.04 -2.34
N PHE A 904 -37.56 11.29 -2.74
CA PHE A 904 -36.45 12.12 -2.25
C PHE A 904 -36.50 12.36 -0.74
N THR A 905 -37.70 12.45 -0.16
CA THR A 905 -37.90 12.62 1.29
C THR A 905 -37.33 11.44 2.07
N ASP A 906 -37.45 10.25 1.50
CA ASP A 906 -37.17 8.99 2.19
C ASP A 906 -35.70 8.61 1.95
N TYR A 907 -35.27 8.59 0.69
CA TYR A 907 -33.90 8.26 0.30
C TYR A 907 -33.35 9.31 -0.68
N PRO A 908 -32.85 10.45 -0.16
CA PRO A 908 -32.38 11.56 -0.98
C PRO A 908 -31.41 11.20 -2.12
N PRO A 909 -30.45 10.27 -1.95
CA PRO A 909 -29.52 9.91 -3.02
C PRO A 909 -30.16 9.15 -4.19
N LEU A 910 -31.31 8.48 -3.96
CA LEU A 910 -32.05 7.72 -4.97
C LEU A 910 -33.25 8.49 -5.55
N GLY A 911 -33.52 9.69 -5.02
CA GLY A 911 -34.65 10.53 -5.40
C GLY A 911 -34.30 11.77 -6.21
N ARG A 912 -33.04 11.92 -6.65
CA ARG A 912 -32.57 13.04 -7.50
C ARG A 912 -32.11 12.49 -8.83
N PHE A 913 -32.46 13.17 -9.92
CA PHE A 913 -32.02 12.78 -11.25
C PHE A 913 -31.75 13.96 -12.17
N ALA A 914 -30.90 13.75 -13.15
CA ALA A 914 -30.69 14.66 -14.27
C ALA A 914 -31.36 14.09 -15.52
N VAL A 915 -31.96 14.97 -16.32
CA VAL A 915 -32.59 14.65 -17.60
C VAL A 915 -31.67 15.15 -18.70
N ARG A 916 -31.26 14.25 -19.58
CA ARG A 916 -30.34 14.53 -20.68
C ARG A 916 -30.98 14.25 -22.03
N ASP A 917 -30.71 15.18 -22.95
CA ASP A 917 -31.08 15.06 -24.35
C ASP A 917 -30.15 15.94 -25.19
N MET A 918 -29.93 15.60 -26.47
CA MET A 918 -29.04 16.33 -27.39
C MET A 918 -27.65 16.65 -26.80
N ARG A 919 -27.11 15.73 -25.98
CA ARG A 919 -25.83 15.84 -25.25
C ARG A 919 -25.76 16.93 -24.17
N GLN A 920 -26.86 17.58 -23.82
CA GLN A 920 -26.93 18.59 -22.75
C GLN A 920 -27.88 18.17 -21.63
N THR A 921 -27.72 18.75 -20.44
CA THR A 921 -28.69 18.59 -19.36
C THR A 921 -29.87 19.52 -19.62
N VAL A 922 -31.01 18.94 -19.99
CA VAL A 922 -32.21 19.70 -20.37
C VAL A 922 -33.11 19.98 -19.18
N ALA A 923 -33.07 19.13 -18.16
CA ALA A 923 -33.81 19.33 -16.93
C ALA A 923 -33.16 18.60 -15.75
N VAL A 924 -33.56 18.97 -14.54
CA VAL A 924 -33.20 18.26 -13.31
C VAL A 924 -34.45 17.98 -12.50
N GLY A 925 -34.46 16.87 -11.76
CA GLY A 925 -35.67 16.39 -11.11
C GLY A 925 -35.47 15.85 -9.71
N VAL A 926 -36.53 15.97 -8.91
CA VAL A 926 -36.64 15.43 -7.57
C VAL A 926 -37.92 14.59 -7.48
N ILE A 927 -37.77 13.31 -7.16
CA ILE A 927 -38.86 12.35 -7.07
C ILE A 927 -39.69 12.63 -5.82
N LYS A 928 -41.00 12.77 -6.00
CA LYS A 928 -41.98 13.04 -4.93
C LYS A 928 -42.67 11.77 -4.46
N SER A 929 -43.03 10.88 -5.39
CA SER A 929 -43.66 9.61 -5.09
C SER A 929 -43.30 8.56 -6.14
N VAL A 930 -43.29 7.29 -5.73
CA VAL A 930 -42.93 6.14 -6.59
C VAL A 930 -44.01 5.07 -6.48
N GLU A 931 -44.47 4.58 -7.62
CA GLU A 931 -45.33 3.42 -7.72
C GLU A 931 -44.44 2.17 -7.84
N LYS A 932 -44.23 1.48 -6.70
CA LYS A 932 -43.34 0.32 -6.60
C LYS A 932 -44.03 -0.94 -7.12
N VAL A 933 -43.28 -1.77 -7.85
CA VAL A 933 -43.73 -3.07 -8.35
C VAL A 933 -43.46 -4.15 -7.30
N ASP A 934 -44.52 -4.81 -6.83
CA ASP A 934 -44.41 -5.99 -5.98
C ASP A 934 -44.30 -7.25 -6.84
N LYS A 935 -43.06 -7.62 -7.18
CA LYS A 935 -42.75 -8.88 -7.85
C LYS A 935 -41.75 -9.67 -7.01
N ALA A 936 -42.20 -10.79 -6.47
CA ALA A 936 -41.32 -11.73 -5.76
C ALA A 936 -40.28 -12.29 -6.74
N GLY A 937 -39.00 -12.06 -6.46
CA GLY A 937 -37.90 -12.53 -7.29
C GLY A 937 -37.27 -13.82 -6.78
N LYS A 938 -36.20 -14.26 -7.46
CA LYS A 938 -35.48 -15.50 -7.16
C LYS A 938 -34.74 -15.36 -5.82
N VAL A 939 -35.09 -16.20 -4.84
CA VAL A 939 -34.35 -16.33 -3.58
C VAL A 939 -33.29 -17.42 -3.73
N THR A 940 -32.02 -17.11 -3.49
CA THR A 940 -30.94 -18.08 -3.62
C THR A 940 -30.97 -19.12 -2.50
N LYS A 941 -30.38 -20.31 -2.75
CA LYS A 941 -30.21 -21.34 -1.71
C LYS A 941 -29.45 -20.83 -0.48
N ALA A 942 -28.53 -19.87 -0.67
CA ALA A 942 -27.79 -19.24 0.41
C ALA A 942 -28.72 -18.39 1.29
N ALA A 943 -29.51 -17.50 0.67
CA ALA A 943 -30.53 -16.73 1.39
C ALA A 943 -31.52 -17.62 2.14
N GLN A 944 -32.04 -18.68 1.49
CA GLN A 944 -32.96 -19.62 2.14
C GLN A 944 -32.37 -20.27 3.40
N LYS A 945 -31.08 -20.64 3.36
CA LYS A 945 -30.36 -21.22 4.51
C LYS A 945 -30.14 -20.18 5.61
N ALA A 946 -29.82 -18.95 5.25
CA ALA A 946 -29.60 -17.86 6.18
C ALA A 946 -30.89 -17.40 6.89
N THR A 947 -32.06 -17.44 6.22
CA THR A 947 -33.37 -17.15 6.86
C THR A 947 -33.90 -18.24 7.78
N LYS A 948 -33.33 -19.46 7.73
CA LYS A 948 -33.71 -20.59 8.61
C LYS A 948 -32.87 -20.69 9.88
N LYS A 949 -31.78 -19.92 9.96
CA LYS A 949 -31.01 -19.66 11.18
C LYS A 949 -31.52 -18.37 11.80
#